data_AF-A0A094RRM7-F1
#
_entry.id   AF-A0A094RRM7-F1
#
_cell.length_a   1.000
_cell.length_b   1.000
_cell.length_c   1.000
_cell.angle_alpha   90.00
_cell.angle_beta   90.00
_cell.angle_gamma   90.00
#
_symmetry.space_group_name_H-M   'P 1'
#
loop_
_entity.id
_entity.type
_entity.pdbx_description
1 polymer ?
#
loop_
_entity_poly.entity_id
_entity_poly.type
_entity_poly.pdbx_seq_one_letter_code
_entity_poly.pdbx_strand_id
1 'polypeptide(L)'
;MNQPIQTDSAIDNLAVAAVENARALIAESLPNLKRYDKASRKRFTRLFKDPKAISVTVSLTDEVMRITSAKDSVRILRKAAKDSTVAGFGLFNTFGLKLIASISRVFPKPVLFAVHTQVKLLSKGIILPAESKKLSRQIKKRAKKGIRLNINVLGEAVLGEDEANERFERVMQMMQRPEVDYVSVKLSSVASQIISLDRKGTLERVSEKLRHIYRTSIATNTFVNLDMEEFRDLRLTVDAFKLVLNEGEFKNLYAGLVLQAYLPESHEVFAELVDWSLERHKQSGGVVKIRLVKGANLAMEKAEAELHGWVAAPYQSKADVDASYSRLLDTALRSEHAKAVRIGVASHNLFHIAFALEIAKKRNVMEQLDLEMLEGMANPEALAIAKRSMRILLYAPVTRADDFASAVAYLVRRLDENTAVENYLRSSFEIGTNPAKFNEQSDRFLASASQRHEISTKSIRHKNHKFEINDGFENAPNADITKLDFLNKLDKEIAAVLKLPIEEIPIVIDGKEIFDRTQIEGNDPGDNAKVWYKYSVAKLSDIDPAVKVAKKSVAGWNEIGANNRAEILKKFGQIAHDEQEESIAIMSRDAGKTVSEADPEVSEAIDFANYYALSAISLDLERQSSPVGVVVVVPPWNFPYAIPTGGICAALAAGNTVIFKSAPETVATSWHLVNQLWKAGVPKNVLQFVSTEDNEVGQALVSHEDVNAVILTGGYSTALLFASWKNELNLLAETSGKNSMVLTACCDIDVAVKDLVQSAFGHAGQKCSAASLAIVDKNIYENPNFKKQLIDAVKSLKVGPGYNYSTMVGPIIKSAESNLQRALTQLDEGEQWLLEPEQLDEAGLLWSPGVKTGVKPGSWSHLNEWFGPVLAIMVSPDLETSVNWQNATDYGLTAGIQSLDPKECEYWIENVEAGNLYVNRGVTGAIVNRQPFGGWRRSSVGATAKAGGANYVATLRNWNQMKHFLPMKEAANKWLKSTGEMAIDHSGLSVEQNIQRYRRFKKGFLVRIESGTSKDELDFLNWLKMDLGVLTRLSSDSLIPGLANLVVESADEFAHHAKEFDRVKNGISCDRRPITSRGDIEISRWFLEQSVSITQHRYGNTNAGPKPVCEGLKL
;
A
#
# COMPACT_ATOMS: atom_id res chain seq x y z
N MET A 1 -6.44 -29.72 -10.66
CA MET A 1 -7.53 -29.03 -9.97
C MET A 1 -8.74 -29.94 -10.00
N ASN A 2 -9.20 -30.41 -8.84
CA ASN A 2 -10.31 -31.38 -8.74
C ASN A 2 -11.64 -30.66 -8.92
N GLN A 3 -12.64 -31.31 -9.51
CA GLN A 3 -13.95 -30.66 -9.62
C GLN A 3 -14.62 -30.56 -8.24
N PRO A 4 -15.28 -29.43 -7.92
CA PRO A 4 -16.07 -29.30 -6.70
C PRO A 4 -17.11 -30.41 -6.58
N ILE A 5 -17.31 -30.91 -5.35
CA ILE A 5 -18.33 -31.92 -5.06
C ILE A 5 -19.72 -31.36 -5.41
N GLN A 6 -20.54 -32.18 -6.09
CA GLN A 6 -21.90 -31.80 -6.49
C GLN A 6 -22.85 -31.82 -5.30
N THR A 7 -23.74 -30.83 -5.23
CA THR A 7 -24.84 -30.74 -4.25
C THR A 7 -25.90 -31.83 -4.48
N ASP A 8 -26.68 -32.14 -3.46
CA ASP A 8 -27.69 -33.19 -3.47
C ASP A 8 -29.09 -32.61 -3.25
N SER A 9 -29.98 -32.76 -4.24
CA SER A 9 -31.36 -32.24 -4.16
C SER A 9 -32.25 -33.08 -3.22
N ALA A 10 -31.86 -34.30 -2.85
CA ALA A 10 -32.65 -35.14 -1.94
C ALA A 10 -32.78 -34.56 -0.52
N ILE A 11 -31.95 -33.57 -0.17
CA ILE A 11 -31.97 -32.89 1.12
C ILE A 11 -32.63 -31.50 1.09
N ASP A 12 -33.20 -31.06 -0.05
CA ASP A 12 -33.83 -29.73 -0.19
C ASP A 12 -34.89 -29.46 0.88
N ASN A 13 -35.76 -30.45 1.10
CA ASN A 13 -36.84 -30.35 2.08
C ASN A 13 -36.36 -30.22 3.53
N LEU A 14 -35.09 -30.54 3.82
CA LEU A 14 -34.52 -30.39 5.16
C LEU A 14 -34.36 -28.92 5.56
N ALA A 15 -34.30 -27.98 4.60
CA ALA A 15 -34.21 -26.56 4.92
C ALA A 15 -35.44 -26.08 5.72
N VAL A 16 -36.64 -26.57 5.38
CA VAL A 16 -37.87 -26.25 6.14
C VAL A 16 -37.81 -26.85 7.55
N ALA A 17 -37.33 -28.10 7.69
CA ALA A 17 -37.13 -28.71 9.01
C ALA A 17 -36.09 -27.97 9.86
N ALA A 18 -35.04 -27.45 9.22
CA ALA A 18 -34.00 -26.65 9.87
C ALA A 18 -34.55 -25.33 10.43
N VAL A 19 -35.52 -24.69 9.76
CA VAL A 19 -36.21 -23.48 10.28
C VAL A 19 -36.92 -23.79 11.60
N GLU A 20 -37.66 -24.89 11.66
CA GLU A 20 -38.37 -25.28 12.88
C GLU A 20 -37.41 -25.71 14.01
N ASN A 21 -36.33 -26.42 13.66
CA ASN A 21 -35.30 -26.76 14.63
C ASN A 21 -34.56 -25.52 15.15
N ALA A 22 -34.29 -24.52 14.29
CA ALA A 22 -33.73 -23.24 14.71
C ALA A 22 -34.68 -22.48 15.66
N ARG A 23 -35.99 -22.49 15.39
CA ARG A 23 -37.02 -21.93 16.28
C ARG A 23 -36.98 -22.60 17.66
N ALA A 24 -36.90 -23.94 17.69
CA ALA A 24 -36.80 -24.69 18.94
C ALA A 24 -35.51 -24.35 19.72
N LEU A 25 -34.37 -24.27 19.05
CA LEU A 25 -33.10 -23.85 19.67
C LEU A 25 -33.17 -22.44 20.26
N ILE A 26 -33.78 -21.50 19.53
CA ILE A 26 -34.02 -20.13 20.04
C ILE A 26 -34.87 -20.19 21.31
N ALA A 27 -35.99 -20.91 21.28
CA ALA A 27 -36.87 -21.05 22.44
C ALA A 27 -36.17 -21.68 23.65
N GLU A 28 -35.39 -22.74 23.45
CA GLU A 28 -34.60 -23.42 24.50
C GLU A 28 -33.45 -22.56 25.06
N SER A 29 -32.96 -21.60 24.27
CA SER A 29 -31.93 -20.66 24.73
C SER A 29 -32.49 -19.59 25.68
N LEU A 30 -33.78 -19.23 25.55
CA LEU A 30 -34.39 -18.13 26.31
C LEU A 30 -34.34 -18.33 27.83
N PRO A 31 -34.63 -19.51 28.40
CA PRO A 31 -34.49 -19.76 29.84
C PRO A 31 -33.05 -19.63 30.35
N ASN A 32 -32.04 -19.81 29.49
CA ASN A 32 -30.63 -19.71 29.88
C ASN A 32 -30.14 -18.25 29.97
N LEU A 33 -30.96 -17.27 29.58
CA LEU A 33 -30.64 -15.84 29.62
C LEU A 33 -30.54 -15.32 31.06
N LYS A 34 -29.30 -15.07 31.53
CA LYS A 34 -29.09 -14.41 32.82
C LYS A 34 -29.30 -12.90 32.70
N ARG A 35 -29.47 -12.22 33.84
CA ARG A 35 -29.59 -10.75 33.90
C ARG A 35 -28.44 -10.04 33.17
N TYR A 36 -27.22 -10.55 33.33
CA TYR A 36 -26.04 -10.05 32.62
C TYR A 36 -26.19 -10.15 31.09
N ASP A 37 -26.63 -11.31 30.59
CA ASP A 37 -26.79 -11.55 29.14
C ASP A 37 -27.86 -10.61 28.57
N LYS A 38 -29.00 -10.44 29.25
CA LYS A 38 -30.07 -9.50 28.85
C LYS A 38 -29.55 -8.05 28.78
N ALA A 39 -28.76 -7.63 29.75
CA ALA A 39 -28.15 -6.29 29.75
C ALA A 39 -27.13 -6.12 28.63
N SER A 40 -26.31 -7.15 28.36
CA SER A 40 -25.32 -7.14 27.28
C SER A 40 -25.99 -7.05 25.90
N ARG A 41 -27.00 -7.89 25.63
CA ARG A 41 -27.78 -7.85 24.38
C ARG A 41 -28.39 -6.46 24.14
N LYS A 42 -29.06 -5.90 25.14
CA LYS A 42 -29.66 -4.56 25.05
C LYS A 42 -28.63 -3.47 24.71
N ARG A 43 -27.39 -3.61 25.18
CA ARG A 43 -26.29 -2.69 24.89
C ARG A 43 -25.82 -2.83 23.45
N PHE A 44 -25.51 -4.05 23.00
CA PHE A 44 -25.07 -4.32 21.62
C PHE A 44 -26.14 -3.93 20.59
N THR A 45 -27.42 -4.22 20.88
CA THR A 45 -28.54 -3.80 20.01
C THR A 45 -28.59 -2.28 19.82
N ARG A 46 -28.36 -1.49 20.88
CA ARG A 46 -28.32 -0.02 20.77
C ARG A 46 -27.10 0.45 20.00
N LEU A 47 -25.94 -0.13 20.31
CA LEU A 47 -24.67 0.17 19.64
C LEU A 47 -24.76 -0.06 18.13
N PHE A 48 -25.26 -1.21 17.69
CA PHE A 48 -25.35 -1.59 16.28
C PHE A 48 -26.42 -0.84 15.49
N LYS A 49 -27.32 -0.11 16.16
CA LYS A 49 -28.32 0.74 15.51
C LYS A 49 -27.81 2.16 15.22
N ASP A 50 -26.67 2.55 15.80
CA ASP A 50 -26.13 3.90 15.66
C ASP A 50 -24.66 3.88 15.19
N PRO A 51 -24.38 4.25 13.93
CA PRO A 51 -23.02 4.31 13.39
C PRO A 51 -22.07 5.19 14.21
N LYS A 52 -22.56 6.31 14.79
CA LYS A 52 -21.73 7.16 15.65
C LYS A 52 -21.31 6.43 16.91
N ALA A 53 -22.21 5.62 17.48
CA ALA A 53 -21.89 4.85 18.68
C ALA A 53 -20.85 3.76 18.41
N ILE A 54 -20.86 3.15 17.23
CA ILE A 54 -19.83 2.20 16.78
C ILE A 54 -18.48 2.93 16.71
N SER A 55 -18.42 4.07 16.01
CA SER A 55 -17.20 4.88 15.90
C SER A 55 -16.66 5.26 17.28
N VAL A 56 -17.50 5.78 18.20
CA VAL A 56 -17.09 6.09 19.58
C VAL A 56 -16.56 4.86 20.31
N THR A 57 -17.19 3.70 20.14
CA THR A 57 -16.73 2.45 20.78
C THR A 57 -15.39 2.01 20.22
N VAL A 58 -15.18 2.11 18.91
CA VAL A 58 -13.89 1.82 18.27
C VAL A 58 -12.82 2.77 18.80
N SER A 59 -13.05 4.08 18.84
CA SER A 59 -12.06 5.02 19.39
C SER A 59 -11.76 4.79 20.88
N LEU A 60 -12.77 4.45 21.69
CA LEU A 60 -12.56 4.12 23.11
C LEU A 60 -11.82 2.80 23.34
N THR A 61 -12.02 1.82 22.44
CA THR A 61 -11.40 0.50 22.56
C THR A 61 -10.02 0.46 21.94
N ASP A 62 -9.78 1.17 20.83
CA ASP A 62 -8.53 1.26 20.08
C ASP A 62 -7.70 2.49 20.43
N GLU A 63 -8.10 3.66 19.96
CA GLU A 63 -7.28 4.87 20.06
C GLU A 63 -6.95 5.23 21.52
N VAL A 64 -7.95 5.30 22.41
CA VAL A 64 -7.74 5.68 23.83
C VAL A 64 -6.94 4.64 24.61
N MET A 65 -7.04 3.36 24.23
CA MET A 65 -6.31 2.27 24.89
C MET A 65 -4.85 2.20 24.45
N ARG A 66 -4.55 2.56 23.21
CA ARG A 66 -3.23 2.43 22.59
C ARG A 66 -2.33 3.63 22.86
N ILE A 67 -2.90 4.83 22.97
CA ILE A 67 -2.12 6.06 23.19
C ILE A 67 -1.47 6.04 24.58
N THR A 68 -0.13 6.09 24.60
CA THR A 68 0.67 6.06 25.83
C THR A 68 0.65 7.42 26.56
N SER A 69 0.61 8.53 25.80
CA SER A 69 0.52 9.88 26.38
C SER A 69 -0.84 10.11 27.04
N ALA A 70 -0.85 10.36 28.35
CA ALA A 70 -2.08 10.64 29.08
C ALA A 70 -2.80 11.90 28.58
N LYS A 71 -2.05 12.91 28.12
CA LYS A 71 -2.58 14.16 27.59
C LYS A 71 -3.33 13.90 26.28
N ASP A 72 -2.71 13.17 25.35
CA ASP A 72 -3.27 12.93 24.02
C ASP A 72 -4.39 11.89 24.06
N SER A 73 -4.27 10.86 24.90
CA SER A 73 -5.35 9.89 25.15
C SER A 73 -6.62 10.57 25.70
N VAL A 74 -6.46 11.55 26.62
CA VAL A 74 -7.57 12.38 27.10
C VAL A 74 -8.16 13.27 26.00
N ARG A 75 -7.33 13.82 25.10
CA ARG A 75 -7.81 14.61 23.96
C ARG A 75 -8.71 13.78 23.06
N ILE A 76 -8.30 12.56 22.72
CA ILE A 76 -9.09 11.60 21.94
C ILE A 76 -10.35 11.17 22.69
N LEU A 77 -10.26 10.83 23.97
CA LEU A 77 -11.43 10.49 24.81
C LEU A 77 -12.49 11.60 24.78
N ARG A 78 -12.06 12.86 24.90
CA ARG A 78 -12.95 14.02 24.88
C ARG A 78 -13.59 14.23 23.52
N LYS A 79 -12.89 13.90 22.43
CA LYS A 79 -13.43 13.93 21.08
C LYS A 79 -14.50 12.84 20.91
N ALA A 80 -14.15 11.59 21.19
CA ALA A 80 -15.08 10.46 21.13
C ALA A 80 -16.34 10.69 22.01
N ALA A 81 -16.17 11.28 23.20
CA ALA A 81 -17.30 11.60 24.07
C ALA A 81 -18.29 12.62 23.48
N LYS A 82 -17.87 13.52 22.58
CA LYS A 82 -18.79 14.48 21.92
C LYS A 82 -19.78 13.77 21.00
N ASP A 83 -19.30 12.76 20.28
CA ASP A 83 -20.09 11.99 19.32
C ASP A 83 -20.94 10.89 19.99
N SER A 84 -20.85 10.77 21.32
CA SER A 84 -21.70 9.85 22.08
C SER A 84 -23.17 10.28 22.06
N THR A 85 -24.03 9.33 21.68
CA THR A 85 -25.47 9.55 21.50
C THR A 85 -26.29 8.78 22.55
N VAL A 86 -27.44 9.36 22.91
CA VAL A 86 -28.42 8.69 23.78
C VAL A 86 -29.00 7.44 23.12
N ALA A 87 -29.15 7.44 21.79
CA ALA A 87 -29.62 6.30 21.02
C ALA A 87 -28.68 5.09 21.15
N GLY A 88 -27.36 5.30 21.02
CA GLY A 88 -26.36 4.24 21.08
C GLY A 88 -25.98 3.79 22.49
N PHE A 89 -25.76 4.72 23.41
CA PHE A 89 -25.26 4.39 24.77
C PHE A 89 -26.34 4.41 25.86
N GLY A 90 -27.49 5.02 25.60
CA GLY A 90 -28.51 5.32 26.61
C GLY A 90 -28.17 6.58 27.43
N LEU A 91 -29.17 7.14 28.12
CA LEU A 91 -29.05 8.41 28.86
C LEU A 91 -27.87 8.41 29.84
N PHE A 92 -27.84 7.47 30.80
CA PHE A 92 -26.82 7.44 31.86
C PHE A 92 -25.38 7.32 31.33
N ASN A 93 -25.13 6.45 30.35
CA ASN A 93 -23.77 6.27 29.81
C ASN A 93 -23.34 7.47 28.95
N THR A 94 -24.26 8.09 28.21
CA THR A 94 -23.96 9.29 27.41
C THR A 94 -23.58 10.46 28.31
N PHE A 95 -24.40 10.74 29.33
CA PHE A 95 -24.11 11.78 30.31
C PHE A 95 -22.85 11.44 31.12
N GLY A 96 -22.69 10.19 31.54
CA GLY A 96 -21.50 9.71 32.25
C GLY A 96 -20.21 9.88 31.43
N LEU A 97 -20.21 9.50 30.16
CA LEU A 97 -19.05 9.65 29.28
C LEU A 97 -18.70 11.13 29.05
N LYS A 98 -19.71 11.99 28.84
CA LYS A 98 -19.50 13.44 28.72
C LYS A 98 -18.98 14.08 30.02
N LEU A 99 -19.47 13.64 31.18
CA LEU A 99 -19.00 14.11 32.48
C LEU A 99 -17.56 13.66 32.75
N ILE A 100 -17.25 12.38 32.55
CA ILE A 100 -15.90 11.82 32.69
C ILE A 100 -14.92 12.53 31.74
N ALA A 101 -15.33 12.76 30.49
CA ALA A 101 -14.56 13.54 29.52
C ALA A 101 -14.33 14.99 29.99
N SER A 102 -15.26 15.60 30.71
CA SER A 102 -15.11 16.95 31.25
C SER A 102 -14.11 16.98 32.41
N ILE A 103 -14.21 16.02 33.34
CA ILE A 103 -13.33 15.87 34.51
C ILE A 103 -11.89 15.49 34.09
N SER A 104 -11.73 14.78 32.98
CA SER A 104 -10.43 14.31 32.46
C SER A 104 -9.38 15.40 32.25
N ARG A 105 -9.80 16.68 32.11
CA ARG A 105 -8.87 17.83 32.05
C ARG A 105 -8.07 18.02 33.32
N VAL A 106 -8.70 17.79 34.46
CA VAL A 106 -8.11 18.03 35.79
C VAL A 106 -7.48 16.74 36.33
N PHE A 107 -8.11 15.59 36.06
CA PHE A 107 -7.67 14.29 36.54
C PHE A 107 -7.47 13.28 35.39
N PRO A 108 -6.48 13.47 34.50
CA PRO A 108 -6.31 12.64 33.31
C PRO A 108 -5.99 11.19 33.63
N LYS A 109 -4.98 10.93 34.47
CA LYS A 109 -4.56 9.55 34.82
C LYS A 109 -5.66 8.74 35.52
N PRO A 110 -6.36 9.26 36.56
CA PRO A 110 -7.46 8.52 37.19
C PRO A 110 -8.62 8.23 36.23
N VAL A 111 -8.96 9.18 35.35
CA VAL A 111 -10.02 8.99 34.35
C VAL A 111 -9.64 7.92 33.34
N LEU A 112 -8.42 7.98 32.78
CA LEU A 112 -7.93 6.96 31.85
C LEU A 112 -7.90 5.58 32.50
N PHE A 113 -7.45 5.49 33.75
CA PHE A 113 -7.51 4.24 34.51
C PHE A 113 -8.94 3.71 34.63
N ALA A 114 -9.92 4.58 34.89
CA ALA A 114 -11.33 4.18 34.95
C ALA A 114 -11.86 3.71 33.58
N VAL A 115 -11.54 4.42 32.49
CA VAL A 115 -11.93 4.05 31.12
C VAL A 115 -11.29 2.71 30.72
N HIS A 116 -9.98 2.56 30.91
CA HIS A 116 -9.25 1.31 30.63
C HIS A 116 -9.81 0.14 31.43
N THR A 117 -10.09 0.36 32.72
CA THR A 117 -10.71 -0.65 33.58
C THR A 117 -12.09 -1.02 33.06
N GLN A 118 -12.90 -0.04 32.65
CA GLN A 118 -14.23 -0.30 32.11
C GLN A 118 -14.19 -1.05 30.78
N VAL A 119 -13.29 -0.70 29.87
CA VAL A 119 -13.07 -1.43 28.60
C VAL A 119 -12.66 -2.88 28.89
N LYS A 120 -11.68 -3.10 29.78
CA LYS A 120 -11.27 -4.43 30.23
C LYS A 120 -12.43 -5.21 30.85
N LEU A 121 -13.26 -4.58 31.67
CA LEU A 121 -14.45 -5.19 32.27
C LEU A 121 -15.51 -5.57 31.23
N LEU A 122 -15.74 -4.71 30.23
CA LEU A 122 -16.71 -4.98 29.14
C LEU A 122 -16.21 -6.06 28.18
N SER A 123 -14.90 -6.18 27.99
CA SER A 123 -14.27 -7.26 27.21
C SER A 123 -14.26 -8.60 27.95
N LYS A 124 -14.54 -8.60 29.26
CA LYS A 124 -14.45 -9.79 30.12
C LYS A 124 -15.43 -10.87 29.66
N GLY A 125 -14.87 -11.97 29.17
CA GLY A 125 -15.63 -13.09 28.64
C GLY A 125 -15.70 -13.14 27.12
N ILE A 126 -15.23 -12.10 26.40
CA ILE A 126 -14.91 -12.14 24.97
C ILE A 126 -13.43 -12.48 24.81
N ILE A 127 -12.56 -11.78 25.55
CA ILE A 127 -11.14 -12.13 25.69
C ILE A 127 -10.93 -12.74 27.08
N LEU A 128 -10.24 -13.87 27.11
CA LEU A 128 -9.89 -14.57 28.34
C LEU A 128 -8.45 -14.21 28.76
N PRO A 129 -8.18 -14.16 30.08
CA PRO A 129 -6.81 -14.02 30.56
C PRO A 129 -6.00 -15.28 30.24
N ALA A 130 -4.79 -15.12 29.71
CA ALA A 130 -3.86 -16.22 29.47
C ALA A 130 -3.32 -16.83 30.78
N GLU A 131 -3.33 -16.06 31.88
CA GLU A 131 -2.75 -16.49 33.16
C GLU A 131 -3.36 -17.81 33.67
N SER A 132 -2.47 -18.73 34.08
CA SER A 132 -2.80 -20.13 34.35
C SER A 132 -4.08 -20.31 35.19
N LYS A 133 -4.08 -19.83 36.45
CA LYS A 133 -5.18 -20.01 37.42
C LYS A 133 -6.54 -19.51 36.92
N LYS A 134 -6.58 -18.37 36.22
CA LYS A 134 -7.83 -17.78 35.73
C LYS A 134 -8.37 -18.57 34.54
N LEU A 135 -7.50 -18.93 33.60
CA LEU A 135 -7.88 -19.71 32.43
C LEU A 135 -8.34 -21.11 32.82
N SER A 136 -7.62 -21.83 33.68
CA SER A 136 -8.01 -23.18 34.12
C SER A 136 -9.38 -23.17 34.82
N ARG A 137 -9.68 -22.12 35.60
CA ARG A 137 -11.00 -21.96 36.24
C ARG A 137 -12.11 -21.79 35.20
N GLN A 138 -11.86 -21.03 34.14
CA GLN A 138 -12.82 -20.82 33.06
C GLN A 138 -13.02 -22.09 32.22
N ILE A 139 -11.95 -22.79 31.85
CA ILE A 139 -12.00 -24.09 31.15
C ILE A 139 -12.83 -25.07 31.98
N LYS A 140 -12.51 -25.28 33.26
CA LYS A 140 -13.25 -26.19 34.15
C LYS A 140 -14.73 -25.80 34.29
N LYS A 141 -15.04 -24.51 34.33
CA LYS A 141 -16.41 -24.00 34.40
C LYS A 141 -17.22 -24.32 33.13
N ARG A 142 -16.58 -24.30 31.96
CA ARG A 142 -17.21 -24.65 30.68
C ARG A 142 -17.35 -26.15 30.50
N ALA A 143 -16.32 -26.92 30.88
CA ALA A 143 -16.34 -28.37 30.87
C ALA A 143 -17.49 -28.95 31.70
N LYS A 144 -17.77 -28.39 32.89
CA LYS A 144 -18.94 -28.77 33.73
C LYS A 144 -20.31 -28.60 33.05
N LYS A 145 -20.36 -27.90 31.92
CA LYS A 145 -21.58 -27.67 31.13
C LYS A 145 -21.57 -28.40 29.79
N GLY A 146 -20.64 -29.33 29.58
CA GLY A 146 -20.48 -30.05 28.31
C GLY A 146 -19.88 -29.20 27.19
N ILE A 147 -19.17 -28.11 27.51
CA ILE A 147 -18.59 -27.18 26.53
C ILE A 147 -17.07 -27.22 26.60
N ARG A 148 -16.41 -27.44 25.47
CA ARG A 148 -14.95 -27.37 25.31
C ARG A 148 -14.52 -25.98 24.81
N LEU A 149 -13.24 -25.63 24.97
CA LEU A 149 -12.69 -24.36 24.49
C LEU A 149 -11.60 -24.59 23.45
N ASN A 150 -11.65 -23.84 22.34
CA ASN A 150 -10.54 -23.69 21.42
C ASN A 150 -9.74 -22.45 21.83
N ILE A 151 -8.49 -22.62 22.25
CA ILE A 151 -7.65 -21.52 22.70
C ILE A 151 -6.90 -20.90 21.50
N ASN A 152 -7.07 -19.60 21.27
CA ASN A 152 -6.22 -18.84 20.35
C ASN A 152 -5.39 -17.80 21.12
N VAL A 153 -4.06 -17.87 20.97
CA VAL A 153 -3.11 -16.97 21.64
C VAL A 153 -2.94 -15.69 20.84
N LEU A 154 -3.47 -14.58 21.36
CA LEU A 154 -3.30 -13.24 20.81
C LEU A 154 -2.00 -12.57 21.31
N GLY A 155 -1.68 -11.43 20.69
CA GLY A 155 -0.53 -10.57 21.01
C GLY A 155 -0.24 -9.62 19.85
N GLU A 156 0.91 -8.95 19.89
CA GLU A 156 1.38 -7.96 18.91
C GLU A 156 1.41 -8.46 17.45
N ALA A 157 1.45 -7.51 16.50
CA ALA A 157 1.64 -7.83 15.10
C ALA A 157 3.02 -8.45 14.87
N VAL A 158 3.08 -9.50 14.06
CA VAL A 158 4.34 -10.16 13.68
C VAL A 158 4.94 -9.38 12.50
N LEU A 159 5.84 -8.46 12.81
CA LEU A 159 6.61 -7.69 11.80
C LEU A 159 8.00 -8.29 11.54
N GLY A 160 8.53 -9.07 12.48
CA GLY A 160 9.81 -9.75 12.39
C GLY A 160 9.82 -11.14 13.03
N GLU A 161 10.97 -11.80 12.96
CA GLU A 161 11.19 -13.19 13.34
C GLU A 161 11.22 -13.37 14.86
N ASP A 162 11.67 -12.39 15.65
CA ASP A 162 11.70 -12.49 17.11
C ASP A 162 10.27 -12.53 17.69
N GLU A 163 9.36 -11.67 17.21
CA GLU A 163 7.95 -11.70 17.64
C GLU A 163 7.23 -12.98 17.15
N ALA A 164 7.55 -13.47 15.95
CA ALA A 164 7.06 -14.76 15.46
C ALA A 164 7.49 -15.92 16.38
N ASN A 165 8.76 -15.94 16.77
CA ASN A 165 9.34 -16.92 17.68
C ASN A 165 8.71 -16.82 19.08
N GLU A 166 8.54 -15.61 19.60
CA GLU A 166 7.88 -15.41 20.89
C GLU A 166 6.44 -15.94 20.87
N ARG A 167 5.70 -15.65 19.79
CA ARG A 167 4.33 -16.17 19.62
C ARG A 167 4.30 -17.69 19.52
N PHE A 168 5.22 -18.27 18.75
CA PHE A 168 5.41 -19.71 18.64
C PHE A 168 5.64 -20.36 20.01
N GLU A 169 6.57 -19.84 20.82
CA GLU A 169 6.85 -20.34 22.17
C GLU A 169 5.64 -20.20 23.10
N ARG A 170 4.90 -19.09 23.02
CA ARG A 170 3.67 -18.91 23.81
C ARG A 170 2.60 -19.95 23.44
N VAL A 171 2.47 -20.31 22.17
CA VAL A 171 1.57 -21.40 21.72
C VAL A 171 2.02 -22.74 22.30
N MET A 172 3.32 -23.05 22.21
CA MET A 172 3.90 -24.29 22.72
C MET A 172 3.68 -24.45 24.24
N GLN A 173 3.94 -23.37 25.00
CA GLN A 173 3.66 -23.32 26.44
C GLN A 173 2.17 -23.51 26.76
N MET A 174 1.28 -22.97 25.94
CA MET A 174 -0.16 -23.15 26.11
C MET A 174 -0.58 -24.61 25.87
N MET A 175 -0.01 -25.27 24.88
CA MET A 175 -0.27 -26.69 24.56
C MET A 175 0.22 -27.64 25.66
N GLN A 176 1.32 -27.31 26.34
CA GLN A 176 1.85 -28.12 27.45
C GLN A 176 0.97 -28.11 28.71
N ARG A 177 -0.09 -27.30 28.75
CA ARG A 177 -1.00 -27.24 29.89
C ARG A 177 -2.00 -28.41 29.85
N PRO A 178 -2.12 -29.21 30.92
CA PRO A 178 -2.95 -30.42 30.90
C PRO A 178 -4.44 -30.15 30.71
N GLU A 179 -4.93 -28.93 31.03
CA GLU A 179 -6.32 -28.54 30.78
C GLU A 179 -6.60 -28.03 29.36
N VAL A 180 -5.58 -27.86 28.51
CA VAL A 180 -5.73 -27.36 27.13
C VAL A 180 -5.68 -28.54 26.16
N ASP A 181 -6.82 -28.85 25.57
CA ASP A 181 -7.01 -29.97 24.65
C ASP A 181 -7.24 -29.54 23.19
N TYR A 182 -7.30 -28.22 22.93
CA TYR A 182 -7.52 -27.65 21.61
C TYR A 182 -6.88 -26.26 21.49
N VAL A 183 -6.05 -26.05 20.47
CA VAL A 183 -5.49 -24.74 20.09
C VAL A 183 -5.73 -24.41 18.62
N SER A 184 -5.91 -23.13 18.33
CA SER A 184 -5.93 -22.55 16.99
C SER A 184 -4.66 -21.74 16.77
N VAL A 185 -3.98 -21.93 15.64
CA VAL A 185 -2.72 -21.27 15.28
C VAL A 185 -2.82 -20.71 13.87
N LYS A 186 -2.44 -19.46 13.67
CA LYS A 186 -2.27 -18.88 12.33
C LYS A 186 -0.81 -19.04 11.92
N LEU A 187 -0.53 -19.50 10.70
CA LEU A 187 0.86 -19.67 10.25
C LEU A 187 1.61 -18.32 10.23
N SER A 188 0.93 -17.25 9.81
CA SER A 188 1.49 -15.88 9.83
C SER A 188 1.69 -15.31 11.24
N SER A 189 1.27 -16.00 12.30
CA SER A 189 1.56 -15.58 13.67
C SER A 189 2.73 -16.35 14.29
N VAL A 190 3.24 -17.39 13.65
CA VAL A 190 4.34 -18.23 14.17
C VAL A 190 5.54 -18.31 13.21
N ALA A 191 5.40 -17.76 12.01
CA ALA A 191 6.46 -17.53 11.06
C ALA A 191 6.36 -16.08 10.56
N SER A 192 7.47 -15.36 10.59
CA SER A 192 7.54 -14.02 10.01
C SER A 192 7.68 -14.10 8.49
N GLN A 193 7.52 -12.96 7.81
CA GLN A 193 7.83 -12.82 6.38
C GLN A 193 7.23 -13.91 5.49
N ILE A 194 5.93 -14.14 5.63
CA ILE A 194 5.17 -14.96 4.69
C ILE A 194 5.13 -14.20 3.35
N ILE A 195 6.04 -14.54 2.45
CA ILE A 195 6.16 -13.94 1.12
C ILE A 195 5.46 -14.87 0.14
N SER A 196 4.33 -14.43 -0.43
CA SER A 196 3.55 -15.26 -1.35
C SER A 196 4.29 -15.61 -2.65
N LEU A 197 5.21 -14.74 -3.11
CA LEU A 197 6.07 -15.03 -4.26
C LEU A 197 7.06 -16.17 -3.95
N ASP A 198 7.72 -16.13 -2.79
CA ASP A 198 8.60 -17.22 -2.33
C ASP A 198 7.78 -18.36 -1.72
N ARG A 199 6.92 -18.97 -2.52
CA ARG A 199 6.05 -20.06 -2.07
C ARG A 199 6.87 -21.24 -1.54
N LYS A 200 7.98 -21.59 -2.21
CA LYS A 200 8.83 -22.73 -1.84
C LYS A 200 9.54 -22.48 -0.50
N GLY A 201 10.27 -21.37 -0.38
CA GLY A 201 11.00 -21.04 0.84
C GLY A 201 10.06 -20.77 2.02
N THR A 202 8.95 -20.09 1.78
CA THR A 202 7.92 -19.89 2.81
C THR A 202 7.31 -21.21 3.27
N LEU A 203 6.95 -22.11 2.35
CA LEU A 203 6.40 -23.42 2.70
C LEU A 203 7.38 -24.24 3.55
N GLU A 204 8.67 -24.21 3.23
CA GLU A 204 9.72 -24.90 3.98
C GLU A 204 9.79 -24.42 5.44
N ARG A 205 9.99 -23.09 5.64
CA ARG A 205 10.11 -22.49 6.98
C ARG A 205 8.86 -22.71 7.83
N VAL A 206 7.68 -22.52 7.24
CA VAL A 206 6.41 -22.71 7.93
C VAL A 206 6.18 -24.18 8.30
N SER A 207 6.57 -25.11 7.42
CA SER A 207 6.47 -26.55 7.69
C SER A 207 7.39 -26.98 8.82
N GLU A 208 8.59 -26.39 8.96
CA GLU A 208 9.47 -26.68 10.11
C GLU A 208 8.82 -26.32 11.45
N LYS A 209 8.27 -25.11 11.58
CA LYS A 209 7.51 -24.70 12.78
C LYS A 209 6.33 -25.63 13.03
N LEU A 210 5.62 -26.01 11.96
CA LEU A 210 4.46 -26.91 12.05
C LEU A 210 4.84 -28.31 12.56
N ARG A 211 5.98 -28.87 12.16
CA ARG A 211 6.49 -30.15 12.68
C ARG A 211 6.68 -30.09 14.20
N HIS A 212 7.24 -29.00 14.73
CA HIS A 212 7.39 -28.84 16.18
C HIS A 212 6.06 -28.73 16.93
N ILE A 213 5.10 -27.98 16.37
CA ILE A 213 3.75 -27.88 16.92
C ILE A 213 3.09 -29.26 16.93
N TYR A 214 3.18 -30.03 15.85
CA TYR A 214 2.57 -31.36 15.75
C TYR A 214 3.25 -32.42 16.63
N ARG A 215 4.56 -32.37 16.81
CA ARG A 215 5.25 -33.20 17.82
C ARG A 215 4.72 -32.94 19.22
N THR A 216 4.52 -31.66 19.56
CA THR A 216 3.97 -31.26 20.85
C THR A 216 2.52 -31.71 20.98
N SER A 217 1.72 -31.56 19.93
CA SER A 217 0.35 -32.06 19.86
C SER A 217 0.25 -33.56 20.18
N ILE A 218 1.16 -34.38 19.64
CA ILE A 218 1.24 -35.81 19.96
C ILE A 218 1.59 -36.02 21.43
N ALA A 219 2.61 -35.32 21.93
CA ALA A 219 3.08 -35.47 23.31
C ALA A 219 2.06 -35.04 24.37
N THR A 220 1.26 -34.00 24.09
CA THR A 220 0.30 -33.41 25.03
C THR A 220 -1.14 -33.84 24.76
N ASN A 221 -1.40 -34.58 23.68
CA ASN A 221 -2.74 -34.93 23.19
C ASN A 221 -3.63 -33.69 22.97
N THR A 222 -3.03 -32.59 22.51
CA THR A 222 -3.74 -31.34 22.20
C THR A 222 -4.11 -31.30 20.72
N PHE A 223 -5.37 -31.04 20.39
CA PHE A 223 -5.77 -30.85 19.00
C PHE A 223 -5.27 -29.51 18.44
N VAL A 224 -4.67 -29.50 17.25
CA VAL A 224 -4.18 -28.29 16.59
C VAL A 224 -5.02 -27.98 15.35
N ASN A 225 -5.56 -26.77 15.30
CA ASN A 225 -6.28 -26.22 14.15
C ASN A 225 -5.49 -25.08 13.51
N LEU A 226 -5.30 -25.13 12.19
CA LEU A 226 -4.71 -24.02 11.44
C LEU A 226 -5.79 -23.01 11.02
N ASP A 227 -5.69 -21.79 11.52
CA ASP A 227 -6.59 -20.69 11.17
C ASP A 227 -6.10 -19.96 9.91
N MET A 228 -7.05 -19.42 9.13
CA MET A 228 -6.79 -18.62 7.93
C MET A 228 -7.49 -17.25 8.05
N GLU A 229 -6.81 -16.19 7.61
CA GLU A 229 -7.38 -14.84 7.59
C GLU A 229 -7.44 -14.27 6.18
N GLU A 230 -6.31 -14.19 5.48
CA GLU A 230 -6.18 -13.53 4.17
C GLU A 230 -6.25 -14.53 3.01
N PHE A 231 -6.73 -14.10 1.85
CA PHE A 231 -6.82 -14.96 0.65
C PHE A 231 -5.46 -15.56 0.26
N ARG A 232 -4.39 -14.76 0.34
CA ARG A 232 -3.01 -15.20 0.05
C ARG A 232 -2.51 -16.35 0.92
N ASP A 233 -3.10 -16.55 2.12
CA ASP A 233 -2.70 -17.61 3.06
C ASP A 233 -3.34 -18.96 2.70
N LEU A 234 -4.42 -18.98 1.90
CA LEU A 234 -5.24 -20.17 1.64
C LEU A 234 -4.38 -21.34 1.13
N ARG A 235 -3.68 -21.12 0.02
CA ARG A 235 -2.92 -22.19 -0.64
C ARG A 235 -1.73 -22.64 0.18
N LEU A 236 -0.98 -21.69 0.75
CA LEU A 236 0.16 -21.96 1.62
C LEU A 236 -0.24 -22.83 2.83
N THR A 237 -1.34 -22.48 3.49
CA THR A 237 -1.81 -23.19 4.68
C THR A 237 -2.24 -24.61 4.35
N VAL A 238 -2.95 -24.82 3.24
CA VAL A 238 -3.35 -26.16 2.78
C VAL A 238 -2.13 -26.99 2.39
N ASP A 239 -1.17 -26.40 1.69
CA ASP A 239 0.05 -27.10 1.26
C ASP A 239 0.90 -27.52 2.46
N ALA A 240 1.14 -26.62 3.42
CA ALA A 240 1.89 -26.92 4.64
C ALA A 240 1.21 -28.02 5.46
N PHE A 241 -0.12 -27.95 5.59
CA PHE A 241 -0.92 -28.96 6.29
C PHE A 241 -0.77 -30.34 5.67
N LYS A 242 -0.93 -30.45 4.34
CA LYS A 242 -0.81 -31.72 3.62
C LYS A 242 0.61 -32.26 3.63
N LEU A 243 1.61 -31.38 3.41
CA LEU A 243 3.02 -31.75 3.37
C LEU A 243 3.43 -32.42 4.67
N VAL A 244 3.21 -31.75 5.81
CA VAL A 244 3.64 -32.26 7.11
C VAL A 244 2.83 -33.51 7.52
N LEU A 245 1.51 -33.55 7.30
CA LEU A 245 0.69 -34.70 7.70
C LEU A 245 0.88 -35.96 6.85
N ASN A 246 1.55 -35.85 5.70
CA ASN A 246 1.99 -36.99 4.88
C ASN A 246 3.32 -37.60 5.38
N GLU A 247 4.07 -36.90 6.22
CA GLU A 247 5.32 -37.43 6.78
C GLU A 247 5.02 -38.59 7.75
N GLY A 248 5.90 -39.60 7.77
CA GLY A 248 5.67 -40.84 8.50
C GLY A 248 5.41 -40.66 10.01
N GLU A 249 5.99 -39.62 10.62
CA GLU A 249 5.79 -39.23 12.01
C GLU A 249 4.35 -38.78 12.32
N PHE A 250 3.67 -38.14 11.34
CA PHE A 250 2.37 -37.49 11.54
C PHE A 250 1.22 -38.19 10.80
N LYS A 251 1.46 -39.35 10.17
CA LYS A 251 0.48 -40.08 9.35
C LYS A 251 -0.84 -40.41 10.07
N ASN A 252 -0.81 -40.54 11.41
CA ASN A 252 -1.98 -40.84 12.24
C ASN A 252 -2.48 -39.63 13.04
N LEU A 253 -1.80 -38.48 12.95
CA LEU A 253 -2.16 -37.30 13.73
C LEU A 253 -3.54 -36.79 13.31
N TYR A 254 -4.39 -36.53 14.30
CA TYR A 254 -5.66 -35.86 14.12
C TYR A 254 -5.49 -34.35 14.32
N ALA A 255 -5.44 -33.62 13.22
CA ALA A 255 -5.30 -32.16 13.17
C ALA A 255 -6.36 -31.56 12.23
N GLY A 256 -6.49 -30.24 12.24
CA GLY A 256 -7.45 -29.56 11.39
C GLY A 256 -7.01 -28.22 10.84
N LEU A 257 -7.82 -27.69 9.93
CA LEU A 257 -7.64 -26.38 9.32
C LEU A 257 -9.00 -25.71 9.04
N VAL A 258 -8.97 -24.40 8.84
CA VAL A 258 -10.15 -23.59 8.48
C VAL A 258 -10.33 -23.51 6.97
N LEU A 259 -11.57 -23.60 6.49
CA LEU A 259 -11.96 -23.13 5.14
C LEU A 259 -13.04 -22.06 5.25
N GLN A 260 -12.89 -21.03 4.43
CA GLN A 260 -13.71 -19.81 4.49
C GLN A 260 -14.72 -19.80 3.33
N ALA A 261 -16.00 -19.96 3.64
CA ALA A 261 -17.06 -20.08 2.63
C ALA A 261 -17.30 -18.80 1.80
N TYR A 262 -16.81 -17.65 2.24
CA TYR A 262 -16.85 -16.43 1.44
C TYR A 262 -15.93 -16.48 0.21
N LEU A 263 -15.02 -17.46 0.09
CA LEU A 263 -14.17 -17.67 -1.08
C LEU A 263 -14.78 -18.74 -1.97
N PRO A 264 -14.97 -18.48 -3.28
CA PRO A 264 -15.35 -19.52 -4.24
C PRO A 264 -14.37 -20.70 -4.27
N GLU A 265 -13.07 -20.43 -4.15
CA GLU A 265 -11.98 -21.41 -4.22
C GLU A 265 -12.06 -22.45 -3.09
N SER A 266 -12.70 -22.11 -1.97
CA SER A 266 -12.90 -23.04 -0.85
C SER A 266 -13.63 -24.31 -1.26
N HIS A 267 -14.49 -24.28 -2.29
CA HIS A 267 -15.20 -25.47 -2.78
C HIS A 267 -14.27 -26.45 -3.48
N GLU A 268 -13.32 -25.94 -4.28
CA GLU A 268 -12.32 -26.75 -4.95
C GLU A 268 -11.31 -27.31 -3.94
N VAL A 269 -10.80 -26.44 -3.06
CA VAL A 269 -9.88 -26.82 -2.00
C VAL A 269 -10.52 -27.84 -1.05
N PHE A 270 -11.82 -27.73 -0.77
CA PHE A 270 -12.54 -28.73 0.02
C PHE A 270 -12.56 -30.10 -0.67
N ALA A 271 -12.86 -30.15 -1.97
CA ALA A 271 -12.83 -31.40 -2.73
C ALA A 271 -11.43 -32.04 -2.74
N GLU A 272 -10.40 -31.23 -2.97
CA GLU A 272 -8.99 -31.66 -2.90
C GLU A 272 -8.64 -32.25 -1.53
N LEU A 273 -9.05 -31.58 -0.45
CA LEU A 273 -8.80 -32.04 0.92
C LEU A 273 -9.55 -33.34 1.24
N VAL A 274 -10.77 -33.51 0.74
CA VAL A 274 -11.53 -34.77 0.90
C VAL A 274 -10.80 -35.92 0.21
N ASP A 275 -10.41 -35.75 -1.05
CA ASP A 275 -9.71 -36.79 -1.82
C ASP A 275 -8.38 -37.17 -1.16
N TRP A 276 -7.59 -36.16 -0.77
CA TRP A 276 -6.34 -36.38 -0.04
C TRP A 276 -6.56 -37.08 1.30
N SER A 277 -7.60 -36.69 2.05
CA SER A 277 -7.90 -37.28 3.37
C SER A 277 -8.38 -38.73 3.26
N LEU A 278 -9.17 -39.06 2.23
CA LEU A 278 -9.59 -40.43 1.95
C LEU A 278 -8.40 -41.33 1.67
N GLU A 279 -7.45 -40.85 0.87
CA GLU A 279 -6.23 -41.61 0.57
C GLU A 279 -5.36 -41.78 1.82
N ARG A 280 -5.15 -40.69 2.58
CA ARG A 280 -4.44 -40.75 3.86
C ARG A 280 -5.10 -41.74 4.83
N HIS A 281 -6.42 -41.73 4.93
CA HIS A 281 -7.17 -42.64 5.80
C HIS A 281 -7.01 -44.10 5.39
N LYS A 282 -7.01 -44.41 4.08
CA LYS A 282 -6.75 -45.77 3.58
C LYS A 282 -5.35 -46.26 3.94
N GLN A 283 -4.36 -45.38 3.87
CA GLN A 283 -2.95 -45.73 4.09
C GLN A 283 -2.60 -45.91 5.58
N SER A 284 -3.14 -45.06 6.46
CA SER A 284 -2.71 -45.01 7.86
C SER A 284 -3.84 -45.07 8.89
N GLY A 285 -5.09 -44.89 8.46
CA GLY A 285 -6.23 -44.63 9.34
C GLY A 285 -6.30 -43.17 9.81
N GLY A 286 -5.42 -42.30 9.33
CA GLY A 286 -5.39 -40.89 9.68
C GLY A 286 -6.72 -40.19 9.39
N VAL A 287 -7.13 -39.30 10.30
CA VAL A 287 -8.36 -38.49 10.19
C VAL A 287 -7.96 -37.03 10.28
N VAL A 288 -8.69 -36.14 9.62
CA VAL A 288 -8.53 -34.69 9.75
C VAL A 288 -9.86 -34.01 10.08
N LYS A 289 -9.79 -32.76 10.53
CA LYS A 289 -10.97 -31.91 10.71
C LYS A 289 -10.91 -30.68 9.83
N ILE A 290 -12.00 -30.37 9.16
CA ILE A 290 -12.15 -29.13 8.41
C ILE A 290 -13.17 -28.25 9.13
N ARG A 291 -12.73 -27.08 9.61
CA ARG A 291 -13.61 -26.08 10.23
C ARG A 291 -14.14 -25.16 9.14
N LEU A 292 -15.45 -25.19 8.91
CA LEU A 292 -16.15 -24.31 7.98
C LEU A 292 -16.56 -23.02 8.68
N VAL A 293 -15.96 -21.91 8.28
CA VAL A 293 -16.33 -20.55 8.69
C VAL A 293 -16.93 -19.80 7.50
N LYS A 294 -17.67 -18.71 7.74
CA LYS A 294 -18.07 -17.82 6.63
C LYS A 294 -16.90 -17.00 6.11
N GLY A 295 -16.11 -16.41 6.99
CA GLY A 295 -15.00 -15.51 6.64
C GLY A 295 -15.00 -14.29 7.57
N ALA A 296 -13.82 -13.71 7.80
CA ALA A 296 -13.61 -12.68 8.83
C ALA A 296 -12.86 -11.44 8.33
N ASN A 297 -12.28 -11.48 7.11
CA ASN A 297 -11.37 -10.45 6.63
C ASN A 297 -11.93 -9.60 5.47
N LEU A 298 -13.25 -9.62 5.24
CA LEU A 298 -13.87 -9.02 4.05
C LEU A 298 -13.50 -7.55 3.81
N ALA A 299 -13.41 -6.75 4.88
CA ALA A 299 -13.10 -5.32 4.77
C ALA A 299 -11.67 -5.09 4.24
N MET A 300 -10.69 -5.84 4.74
CA MET A 300 -9.32 -5.77 4.25
C MET A 300 -9.16 -6.38 2.85
N GLU A 301 -9.82 -7.50 2.55
CA GLU A 301 -9.81 -8.09 1.20
C GLU A 301 -10.34 -7.11 0.14
N LYS A 302 -11.36 -6.31 0.48
CA LYS A 302 -11.87 -5.25 -0.39
C LYS A 302 -10.89 -4.09 -0.52
N ALA A 303 -10.28 -3.67 0.59
CA ALA A 303 -9.32 -2.57 0.60
C ALA A 303 -8.07 -2.89 -0.21
N GLU A 304 -7.50 -4.07 0.01
CA GLU A 304 -6.35 -4.55 -0.76
C GLU A 304 -6.69 -4.67 -2.24
N ALA A 305 -7.87 -5.19 -2.56
CA ALA A 305 -8.28 -5.32 -3.95
C ALA A 305 -8.45 -3.96 -4.65
N GLU A 306 -9.13 -3.00 -4.01
CA GLU A 306 -9.32 -1.65 -4.54
C GLU A 306 -7.99 -0.92 -4.76
N LEU A 307 -7.04 -1.01 -3.83
CA LEU A 307 -5.73 -0.37 -3.95
C LEU A 307 -4.92 -0.88 -5.15
N HIS A 308 -4.99 -2.19 -5.44
CA HIS A 308 -4.20 -2.83 -6.50
C HIS A 308 -4.92 -2.95 -7.86
N GLY A 309 -6.16 -2.44 -8.00
CA GLY A 309 -6.95 -2.59 -9.23
C GLY A 309 -7.47 -4.03 -9.44
N TRP A 310 -7.70 -4.73 -8.34
CA TRP A 310 -8.05 -6.14 -8.28
C TRP A 310 -9.54 -6.33 -7.99
N VAL A 311 -10.07 -7.50 -8.38
CA VAL A 311 -11.39 -7.93 -7.89
C VAL A 311 -11.20 -8.61 -6.54
N ALA A 312 -11.92 -8.19 -5.50
CA ALA A 312 -11.82 -8.82 -4.18
C ALA A 312 -12.15 -10.33 -4.27
N ALA A 313 -11.32 -11.17 -3.65
CA ALA A 313 -11.46 -12.62 -3.71
C ALA A 313 -12.78 -13.15 -3.12
N PRO A 314 -13.31 -12.58 -2.01
CA PRO A 314 -14.60 -13.00 -1.49
C PRO A 314 -15.78 -12.73 -2.44
N TYR A 315 -16.88 -13.47 -2.25
CA TYR A 315 -18.17 -13.14 -2.85
C TYR A 315 -18.62 -11.71 -2.51
N GLN A 316 -19.27 -11.06 -3.47
CA GLN A 316 -19.61 -9.64 -3.39
C GLN A 316 -20.87 -9.37 -2.56
N SER A 317 -21.76 -10.36 -2.40
CA SER A 317 -22.98 -10.25 -1.62
C SER A 317 -23.01 -11.20 -0.42
N LYS A 318 -23.76 -10.83 0.62
CA LYS A 318 -23.94 -11.70 1.79
C LYS A 318 -24.74 -12.96 1.47
N ALA A 319 -25.70 -12.85 0.55
CA ALA A 319 -26.52 -13.97 0.10
C ALA A 319 -25.66 -15.06 -0.54
N ASP A 320 -24.71 -14.67 -1.39
CA ASP A 320 -23.77 -15.59 -2.03
C ASP A 320 -22.89 -16.32 -1.01
N VAL A 321 -22.40 -15.61 0.02
CA VAL A 321 -21.63 -16.23 1.12
C VAL A 321 -22.48 -17.25 1.88
N ASP A 322 -23.75 -16.96 2.12
CA ASP A 322 -24.65 -17.86 2.83
C ASP A 322 -25.05 -19.07 1.95
N ALA A 323 -25.22 -18.88 0.64
CA ALA A 323 -25.44 -19.96 -0.32
C ALA A 323 -24.21 -20.87 -0.43
N SER A 324 -23.03 -20.27 -0.52
CA SER A 324 -21.73 -20.97 -0.49
C SER A 324 -21.54 -21.77 0.81
N TYR A 325 -21.89 -21.19 1.96
CA TYR A 325 -21.83 -21.90 3.24
C TYR A 325 -22.81 -23.08 3.27
N SER A 326 -24.04 -22.88 2.80
CA SER A 326 -25.05 -23.96 2.68
C SER A 326 -24.61 -25.06 1.72
N ARG A 327 -23.94 -24.71 0.62
CA ARG A 327 -23.32 -25.66 -0.31
C ARG A 327 -22.24 -26.49 0.37
N LEU A 328 -21.33 -25.86 1.11
CA LEU A 328 -20.29 -26.58 1.86
C LEU A 328 -20.86 -27.50 2.93
N LEU A 329 -21.97 -27.12 3.60
CA LEU A 329 -22.65 -28.02 4.55
C LEU A 329 -23.21 -29.27 3.86
N ASP A 330 -23.83 -29.12 2.69
CA ASP A 330 -24.32 -30.23 1.87
C ASP A 330 -23.17 -31.12 1.39
N THR A 331 -22.12 -30.54 0.82
CA THR A 331 -21.02 -31.35 0.26
C THR A 331 -20.17 -31.99 1.37
N ALA A 332 -20.05 -31.36 2.54
CA ALA A 332 -19.15 -31.83 3.59
C ALA A 332 -19.73 -32.91 4.53
N LEU A 333 -21.05 -32.99 4.70
CA LEU A 333 -21.69 -33.96 5.58
C LEU A 333 -22.18 -35.17 4.78
N ARG A 334 -21.29 -36.12 4.47
CA ARG A 334 -21.58 -37.31 3.66
C ARG A 334 -20.92 -38.56 4.23
N SER A 335 -21.61 -39.68 4.11
CA SER A 335 -21.13 -40.99 4.60
C SER A 335 -19.85 -41.45 3.89
N GLU A 336 -19.69 -41.08 2.62
CA GLU A 336 -18.54 -41.42 1.75
C GLU A 336 -17.19 -41.05 2.37
N HIS A 337 -17.11 -39.91 3.05
CA HIS A 337 -15.87 -39.41 3.66
C HIS A 337 -15.98 -39.16 5.17
N ALA A 338 -17.07 -39.56 5.82
CA ALA A 338 -17.28 -39.36 7.25
C ALA A 338 -16.22 -40.03 8.15
N LYS A 339 -15.57 -41.10 7.67
CA LYS A 339 -14.49 -41.79 8.39
C LYS A 339 -13.15 -41.05 8.32
N ALA A 340 -12.91 -40.29 7.25
CA ALA A 340 -11.64 -39.62 7.00
C ALA A 340 -11.66 -38.13 7.39
N VAL A 341 -12.83 -37.48 7.32
CA VAL A 341 -12.97 -36.03 7.49
C VAL A 341 -14.08 -35.70 8.48
N ARG A 342 -13.72 -35.09 9.61
CA ARG A 342 -14.67 -34.45 10.55
C ARG A 342 -14.91 -33.00 10.16
N ILE A 343 -16.11 -32.48 10.42
CA ILE A 343 -16.54 -31.13 10.03
C ILE A 343 -16.87 -30.30 11.27
N GLY A 344 -16.16 -29.20 11.45
CA GLY A 344 -16.48 -28.17 12.44
C GLY A 344 -17.36 -27.08 11.82
N VAL A 345 -18.64 -27.04 12.17
CA VAL A 345 -19.57 -25.99 11.70
C VAL A 345 -19.45 -24.78 12.63
N ALA A 346 -18.65 -23.80 12.22
CA ALA A 346 -18.39 -22.59 12.98
C ALA A 346 -19.32 -21.45 12.54
N SER A 347 -20.41 -21.24 13.29
CA SER A 347 -21.43 -20.25 12.96
C SER A 347 -22.23 -19.81 14.19
N HIS A 348 -22.67 -18.55 14.20
CA HIS A 348 -23.71 -18.07 15.13
C HIS A 348 -25.12 -18.10 14.53
N ASN A 349 -25.23 -18.31 13.22
CA ASN A 349 -26.52 -18.39 12.54
C ASN A 349 -27.15 -19.77 12.82
N LEU A 350 -28.18 -19.77 13.66
CA LEU A 350 -28.84 -20.99 14.14
C LEU A 350 -29.55 -21.76 13.03
N PHE A 351 -29.95 -21.11 11.94
CA PHE A 351 -30.53 -21.79 10.78
C PHE A 351 -29.49 -22.68 10.08
N HIS A 352 -28.27 -22.19 9.90
CA HIS A 352 -27.18 -22.99 9.33
C HIS A 352 -26.73 -24.13 10.27
N ILE A 353 -26.72 -23.90 11.59
CA ILE A 353 -26.47 -24.97 12.58
C ILE A 353 -27.56 -26.04 12.49
N ALA A 354 -28.83 -25.62 12.48
CA ALA A 354 -29.96 -26.53 12.38
C ALA A 354 -29.93 -27.32 11.06
N PHE A 355 -29.55 -26.67 9.94
CA PHE A 355 -29.43 -27.33 8.64
C PHE A 355 -28.34 -28.41 8.65
N ALA A 356 -27.16 -28.10 9.19
CA ALA A 356 -26.09 -29.08 9.37
C ALA A 356 -26.55 -30.28 10.22
N LEU A 357 -27.33 -30.04 11.28
CA LEU A 357 -27.88 -31.11 12.11
C LEU A 357 -28.89 -31.98 11.36
N GLU A 358 -29.81 -31.37 10.59
CA GLU A 358 -30.78 -32.15 9.81
C GLU A 358 -30.11 -32.96 8.70
N ILE A 359 -29.10 -32.40 8.00
CA ILE A 359 -28.30 -33.14 7.01
C ILE A 359 -27.60 -34.33 7.69
N ALA A 360 -26.91 -34.08 8.81
CA ALA A 360 -26.15 -35.12 9.51
C ALA A 360 -27.05 -36.25 10.04
N LYS A 361 -28.25 -35.93 10.53
CA LYS A 361 -29.25 -36.93 10.91
C LYS A 361 -29.74 -37.73 9.70
N LYS A 362 -30.15 -37.04 8.63
CA LYS A 362 -30.70 -37.68 7.42
C LYS A 362 -29.70 -38.64 6.78
N ARG A 363 -28.41 -38.29 6.78
CA ARG A 363 -27.33 -39.09 6.19
C ARG A 363 -26.62 -40.02 7.19
N ASN A 364 -27.08 -40.07 8.45
CA ASN A 364 -26.48 -40.87 9.52
C ASN A 364 -24.98 -40.60 9.75
N VAL A 365 -24.59 -39.32 9.73
CA VAL A 365 -23.20 -38.85 9.91
C VAL A 365 -23.05 -37.90 11.09
N MET A 366 -23.86 -38.06 12.14
CA MET A 366 -23.78 -37.23 13.35
C MET A 366 -22.38 -37.24 14.01
N GLU A 367 -21.67 -38.37 13.93
CA GLU A 367 -20.30 -38.46 14.45
C GLU A 367 -19.30 -37.61 13.67
N GLN A 368 -19.60 -37.25 12.42
CA GLN A 368 -18.75 -36.39 11.59
C GLN A 368 -18.79 -34.92 12.05
N LEU A 369 -19.84 -34.52 12.77
CA LEU A 369 -20.17 -33.12 13.04
C LEU A 369 -19.69 -32.66 14.43
N ASP A 370 -18.98 -31.53 14.46
CA ASP A 370 -18.74 -30.71 15.65
C ASP A 370 -19.36 -29.32 15.44
N LEU A 371 -19.96 -28.73 16.46
CA LEU A 371 -20.49 -27.37 16.42
C LEU A 371 -19.52 -26.40 17.08
N GLU A 372 -19.29 -25.24 16.46
CA GLU A 372 -18.35 -24.25 16.97
C GLU A 372 -18.94 -22.84 17.00
N MET A 373 -18.70 -22.10 18.09
CA MET A 373 -19.21 -20.73 18.29
C MET A 373 -18.16 -19.87 19.00
N LEU A 374 -18.33 -18.55 19.06
CA LEU A 374 -17.44 -17.67 19.82
C LEU A 374 -17.77 -17.69 21.33
N GLU A 375 -16.73 -17.75 22.17
CA GLU A 375 -16.86 -17.51 23.60
C GLU A 375 -17.31 -16.06 23.84
N GLY A 376 -18.28 -15.88 24.74
CA GLY A 376 -18.75 -14.54 25.15
C GLY A 376 -19.91 -13.93 24.35
N MET A 377 -20.20 -14.41 23.13
CA MET A 377 -21.21 -13.80 22.25
C MET A 377 -22.61 -14.41 22.39
N ALA A 378 -22.73 -15.74 22.30
CA ALA A 378 -24.02 -16.46 22.25
C ALA A 378 -24.07 -17.61 23.27
N ASN A 379 -23.70 -17.30 24.52
CA ASN A 379 -23.65 -18.29 25.61
C ASN A 379 -24.98 -19.03 25.86
N PRO A 380 -26.16 -18.38 25.84
CA PRO A 380 -27.43 -19.08 26.05
C PRO A 380 -27.73 -20.12 24.97
N GLU A 381 -27.44 -19.80 23.70
CA GLU A 381 -27.59 -20.68 22.54
C GLU A 381 -26.63 -21.86 22.62
N ALA A 382 -25.35 -21.61 22.93
CA ALA A 382 -24.36 -22.65 23.13
C ALA A 382 -24.75 -23.64 24.24
N LEU A 383 -25.40 -23.16 25.30
CA LEU A 383 -25.93 -24.01 26.37
C LEU A 383 -27.15 -24.83 25.94
N ALA A 384 -28.03 -24.28 25.11
CA ALA A 384 -29.15 -25.04 24.55
C ALA A 384 -28.63 -26.19 23.67
N ILE A 385 -27.63 -25.91 22.83
CA ILE A 385 -26.93 -26.93 22.02
C ILE A 385 -26.28 -28.00 22.91
N ALA A 386 -25.53 -27.59 23.94
CA ALA A 386 -24.88 -28.53 24.86
C ALA A 386 -25.87 -29.45 25.60
N LYS A 387 -27.06 -28.94 25.98
CA LYS A 387 -28.12 -29.74 26.63
C LYS A 387 -28.67 -30.85 25.74
N ARG A 388 -28.59 -30.69 24.41
CA ARG A 388 -28.96 -31.72 23.44
C ARG A 388 -27.86 -32.78 23.24
N SER A 389 -26.87 -32.84 24.16
CA SER A 389 -25.72 -33.75 24.12
C SER A 389 -24.88 -33.64 22.84
N MET A 390 -24.89 -32.46 22.20
CA MET A 390 -24.10 -32.19 21.00
C MET A 390 -22.71 -31.69 21.37
N ARG A 391 -21.70 -32.05 20.56
CA ARG A 391 -20.32 -31.57 20.73
C ARG A 391 -20.24 -30.10 20.37
N ILE A 392 -20.00 -29.25 21.36
CA ILE A 392 -19.80 -27.81 21.15
C ILE A 392 -18.45 -27.32 21.66
N LEU A 393 -17.77 -26.56 20.80
CA LEU A 393 -16.48 -25.93 21.05
C LEU A 393 -16.64 -24.41 20.99
N LEU A 394 -16.14 -23.70 21.99
CA LEU A 394 -16.13 -22.23 21.98
C LEU A 394 -14.73 -21.69 21.68
N TYR A 395 -14.62 -20.91 20.61
CA TYR A 395 -13.41 -20.19 20.25
C TYR A 395 -13.14 -19.08 21.28
N ALA A 396 -12.02 -19.19 21.97
CA ALA A 396 -11.65 -18.41 23.14
C ALA A 396 -10.29 -17.73 22.91
N PRO A 397 -10.29 -16.45 22.50
CA PRO A 397 -9.05 -15.69 22.39
C PRO A 397 -8.48 -15.44 23.79
N VAL A 398 -7.20 -15.70 23.96
CA VAL A 398 -6.46 -15.44 25.20
C VAL A 398 -5.38 -14.41 24.96
N THR A 399 -5.25 -13.48 25.90
CA THR A 399 -4.10 -12.55 25.94
C THR A 399 -3.61 -12.41 27.38
N ARG A 400 -2.34 -12.03 27.53
CA ARG A 400 -1.77 -11.69 28.83
C ARG A 400 -2.24 -10.30 29.26
N ALA A 401 -2.25 -10.04 30.56
CA ALA A 401 -2.72 -8.75 31.09
C ALA A 401 -1.88 -7.53 30.64
N ASP A 402 -0.58 -7.74 30.41
CA ASP A 402 0.39 -6.77 29.90
C ASP A 402 0.23 -6.50 28.38
N ASP A 403 -0.34 -7.46 27.63
CA ASP A 403 -0.50 -7.44 26.17
C ASP A 403 -1.99 -7.26 25.74
N PHE A 404 -2.79 -6.63 26.59
CA PHE A 404 -4.22 -6.44 26.31
C PHE A 404 -4.47 -5.45 25.15
N ALA A 405 -3.57 -4.48 24.96
CA ALA A 405 -3.67 -3.50 23.89
C ALA A 405 -3.65 -4.17 22.50
N SER A 406 -2.84 -5.21 22.31
CA SER A 406 -2.76 -5.95 21.05
C SER A 406 -4.02 -6.76 20.75
N ALA A 407 -4.76 -7.18 21.79
CA ALA A 407 -6.03 -7.89 21.63
C ALA A 407 -7.20 -6.96 21.22
N VAL A 408 -7.00 -5.64 21.25
CA VAL A 408 -8.00 -4.67 20.82
C VAL A 408 -8.28 -4.73 19.32
N ALA A 409 -7.24 -4.89 18.49
CA ALA A 409 -7.42 -5.00 17.04
C ALA A 409 -8.35 -6.19 16.69
N TYR A 410 -8.22 -7.29 17.44
CA TYR A 410 -9.15 -8.41 17.38
C TYR A 410 -10.58 -7.99 17.77
N LEU A 411 -10.78 -7.24 18.87
CA LEU A 411 -12.10 -6.76 19.27
C LEU A 411 -12.75 -5.86 18.22
N VAL A 412 -11.98 -4.94 17.62
CA VAL A 412 -12.47 -4.03 16.57
C VAL A 412 -12.93 -4.80 15.35
N ARG A 413 -12.10 -5.74 14.84
CA ARG A 413 -12.48 -6.63 13.73
C ARG A 413 -13.74 -7.44 14.06
N ARG A 414 -13.85 -7.98 15.28
CA ARG A 414 -15.04 -8.71 15.72
C ARG A 414 -16.28 -7.83 15.84
N LEU A 415 -16.14 -6.56 16.23
CA LEU A 415 -17.26 -5.62 16.20
C LEU A 415 -17.68 -5.40 14.75
N ASP A 416 -16.73 -5.09 13.87
CA ASP A 416 -17.01 -4.76 12.48
C ASP A 416 -17.69 -5.91 11.73
N GLU A 417 -17.10 -7.11 11.78
CA GLU A 417 -17.66 -8.35 11.20
C GLU A 417 -19.15 -8.52 11.54
N ASN A 418 -19.56 -8.12 12.75
CA ASN A 418 -20.89 -8.34 13.30
C ASN A 418 -21.82 -7.13 13.27
N THR A 419 -21.37 -5.98 12.76
CA THR A 419 -22.17 -4.73 12.67
C THR A 419 -22.92 -4.55 11.35
N ALA A 420 -22.49 -5.24 10.29
CA ALA A 420 -23.12 -5.18 8.98
C ALA A 420 -24.64 -5.44 9.06
N VAL A 421 -25.43 -4.66 8.30
CA VAL A 421 -26.91 -4.68 8.35
C VAL A 421 -27.46 -6.08 8.10
N GLU A 422 -26.81 -6.83 7.21
CA GLU A 422 -27.24 -8.16 6.78
C GLU A 422 -26.75 -9.30 7.71
N ASN A 423 -25.92 -9.01 8.72
CA ASN A 423 -25.38 -10.04 9.60
C ASN A 423 -26.43 -10.58 10.59
N TYR A 424 -26.56 -11.91 10.66
CA TYR A 424 -27.42 -12.63 11.59
C TYR A 424 -27.24 -12.19 13.05
N LEU A 425 -26.01 -11.92 13.51
CA LEU A 425 -25.75 -11.57 14.91
C LEU A 425 -26.47 -10.28 15.33
N ARG A 426 -26.60 -9.31 14.42
CA ARG A 426 -27.38 -8.08 14.65
C ARG A 426 -28.86 -8.39 14.89
N SER A 427 -29.43 -9.33 14.14
CA SER A 427 -30.83 -9.79 14.30
C SER A 427 -31.02 -10.73 15.48
N SER A 428 -29.99 -11.50 15.86
CA SER A 428 -30.06 -12.57 16.88
C SER A 428 -30.49 -12.08 18.27
N PHE A 429 -30.24 -10.80 18.58
CA PHE A 429 -30.61 -10.24 19.88
C PHE A 429 -32.11 -10.00 20.03
N GLU A 430 -32.84 -9.84 18.93
CA GLU A 430 -34.29 -9.58 18.91
C GLU A 430 -35.08 -10.76 18.31
N ILE A 431 -34.41 -11.73 17.67
CA ILE A 431 -35.02 -12.81 16.88
C ILE A 431 -35.99 -13.69 17.70
N GLY A 432 -35.71 -13.91 18.98
CA GLY A 432 -36.58 -14.70 19.86
C GLY A 432 -37.85 -13.98 20.33
N THR A 433 -37.94 -12.66 20.13
CA THR A 433 -39.06 -11.83 20.59
C THR A 433 -39.77 -11.09 19.45
N ASN A 434 -39.17 -11.03 18.26
CA ASN A 434 -39.70 -10.30 17.10
C ASN A 434 -39.95 -11.27 15.92
N PRO A 435 -41.21 -11.66 15.66
CA PRO A 435 -41.55 -12.58 14.58
C PRO A 435 -41.13 -12.10 13.19
N ALA A 436 -41.19 -10.80 12.92
CA ALA A 436 -40.77 -10.25 11.63
C ALA A 436 -39.26 -10.46 11.38
N LYS A 437 -38.43 -10.31 12.42
CA LYS A 437 -37.00 -10.59 12.33
C LYS A 437 -36.68 -12.06 12.19
N PHE A 438 -37.47 -12.94 12.82
CA PHE A 438 -37.35 -14.38 12.58
C PHE A 438 -37.66 -14.72 11.13
N ASN A 439 -38.79 -14.26 10.60
CA ASN A 439 -39.20 -14.54 9.22
C ASN A 439 -38.19 -14.00 8.21
N GLU A 440 -37.71 -12.76 8.37
CA GLU A 440 -36.67 -12.18 7.51
C GLU A 440 -35.41 -13.07 7.44
N GLN A 441 -34.93 -13.57 8.58
CA GLN A 441 -33.74 -14.43 8.61
C GLN A 441 -34.01 -15.85 8.11
N SER A 442 -35.22 -16.36 8.35
CA SER A 442 -35.70 -17.65 7.83
C SER A 442 -35.75 -17.62 6.31
N ASP A 443 -36.35 -16.59 5.72
CA ASP A 443 -36.49 -16.44 4.27
C ASP A 443 -35.12 -16.34 3.59
N ARG A 444 -34.19 -15.57 4.18
CA ARG A 444 -32.79 -15.50 3.71
C ARG A 444 -32.09 -16.85 3.75
N PHE A 445 -32.27 -17.61 4.84
CA PHE A 445 -31.70 -18.94 4.95
C PHE A 445 -32.29 -19.90 3.90
N LEU A 446 -33.62 -19.94 3.74
CA LEU A 446 -34.28 -20.77 2.74
C LEU A 446 -33.80 -20.44 1.32
N ALA A 447 -33.67 -19.15 1.00
CA ALA A 447 -33.08 -18.69 -0.26
C ALA A 447 -31.65 -19.20 -0.43
N SER A 448 -30.80 -19.07 0.60
CA SER A 448 -29.42 -19.56 0.55
C SER A 448 -29.32 -21.08 0.39
N ALA A 449 -30.22 -21.84 1.02
CA ALA A 449 -30.28 -23.29 0.89
C ALA A 449 -30.69 -23.68 -0.54
N SER A 450 -31.63 -22.97 -1.16
CA SER A 450 -32.01 -23.19 -2.56
C SER A 450 -30.87 -22.83 -3.53
N GLN A 451 -30.29 -21.64 -3.39
CA GLN A 451 -29.22 -21.12 -4.25
C GLN A 451 -27.91 -21.91 -4.16
N ARG A 452 -27.75 -22.82 -3.20
CA ARG A 452 -26.55 -23.65 -3.03
C ARG A 452 -26.20 -24.47 -4.28
N HIS A 453 -27.22 -24.81 -5.09
CA HIS A 453 -27.06 -25.54 -6.34
C HIS A 453 -26.46 -24.68 -7.47
N GLU A 454 -26.75 -23.38 -7.45
CA GLU A 454 -26.51 -22.46 -8.57
C GLU A 454 -25.28 -21.56 -8.36
N ILE A 455 -24.88 -21.32 -7.10
CA ILE A 455 -23.76 -20.43 -6.79
C ILE A 455 -22.46 -20.87 -7.48
N SER A 456 -21.79 -19.93 -8.16
CA SER A 456 -20.52 -20.20 -8.83
C SER A 456 -19.43 -20.53 -7.80
N THR A 457 -18.73 -21.64 -8.01
CA THR A 457 -17.55 -22.06 -7.22
C THR A 457 -16.22 -21.67 -7.88
N LYS A 458 -16.27 -21.06 -9.07
CA LYS A 458 -15.06 -20.57 -9.75
C LYS A 458 -14.56 -19.30 -9.08
N SER A 459 -13.24 -19.16 -9.02
CA SER A 459 -12.57 -17.95 -8.55
C SER A 459 -13.18 -16.71 -9.20
N ILE A 460 -13.48 -15.70 -8.38
CA ILE A 460 -13.87 -14.36 -8.85
C ILE A 460 -12.61 -13.52 -9.11
N ARG A 461 -11.58 -13.71 -8.27
CA ARG A 461 -10.28 -13.04 -8.32
C ARG A 461 -9.50 -13.35 -9.60
N HIS A 462 -9.40 -14.63 -9.94
CA HIS A 462 -8.58 -15.17 -11.03
C HIS A 462 -9.37 -15.43 -12.32
N LYS A 463 -10.53 -14.77 -12.50
CA LYS A 463 -11.22 -14.78 -13.79
C LYS A 463 -10.27 -14.23 -14.86
N ASN A 464 -10.16 -14.96 -15.97
CA ASN A 464 -9.39 -14.52 -17.13
C ASN A 464 -10.12 -13.33 -17.78
N HIS A 465 -9.72 -12.14 -17.39
CA HIS A 465 -10.01 -10.91 -18.11
C HIS A 465 -8.78 -10.60 -18.95
N LYS A 466 -9.00 -10.30 -20.22
CA LYS A 466 -7.95 -9.75 -21.06
C LYS A 466 -7.79 -8.29 -20.63
N PHE A 467 -6.58 -7.89 -20.26
CA PHE A 467 -6.26 -6.49 -20.05
C PHE A 467 -6.32 -5.78 -21.39
N GLU A 468 -7.07 -4.69 -21.43
CA GLU A 468 -7.20 -3.83 -22.61
C GLU A 468 -7.17 -2.38 -22.15
N ILE A 469 -6.47 -1.55 -22.91
CA ILE A 469 -6.41 -0.12 -22.66
C ILE A 469 -7.62 0.55 -23.29
N ASN A 470 -8.45 1.17 -22.44
CA ASN A 470 -9.70 1.80 -22.83
C ASN A 470 -9.49 3.26 -23.28
N ASP A 471 -10.55 3.89 -23.78
CA ASP A 471 -10.58 5.34 -24.10
C ASP A 471 -10.66 6.23 -22.85
N GLY A 472 -10.91 5.65 -21.67
CA GLY A 472 -10.83 6.32 -20.37
C GLY A 472 -9.55 5.95 -19.63
N PHE A 473 -9.11 6.80 -18.70
CA PHE A 473 -7.96 6.49 -17.85
C PHE A 473 -8.39 5.65 -16.65
N GLU A 474 -7.82 4.46 -16.54
CA GLU A 474 -7.84 3.61 -15.36
C GLU A 474 -6.40 3.16 -15.09
N ASN A 475 -6.00 3.12 -13.82
CA ASN A 475 -4.66 2.63 -13.46
C ASN A 475 -4.54 1.14 -13.79
N ALA A 476 -3.41 0.75 -14.40
CA ALA A 476 -3.05 -0.62 -14.66
C ALA A 476 -2.99 -1.41 -13.33
N PRO A 477 -3.59 -2.60 -13.27
CA PRO A 477 -3.52 -3.42 -12.07
C PRO A 477 -2.13 -4.03 -11.92
N ASN A 478 -1.62 -4.05 -10.70
CA ASN A 478 -0.40 -4.79 -10.37
C ASN A 478 -0.61 -6.30 -10.58
N ALA A 479 0.47 -7.05 -10.78
CA ALA A 479 0.37 -8.49 -10.93
C ALA A 479 -0.23 -9.16 -9.68
N ASP A 480 -1.19 -10.06 -9.90
CA ASP A 480 -1.69 -10.90 -8.82
C ASP A 480 -0.70 -12.02 -8.50
N ILE A 481 0.10 -11.82 -7.46
CA ILE A 481 1.12 -12.77 -6.98
C ILE A 481 0.52 -14.10 -6.47
N THR A 482 -0.81 -14.20 -6.33
CA THR A 482 -1.49 -15.46 -6.01
C THR A 482 -1.87 -16.28 -7.25
N LYS A 483 -1.73 -15.71 -8.46
CA LYS A 483 -2.02 -16.38 -9.73
C LYS A 483 -0.82 -17.22 -10.19
N LEU A 484 -1.00 -18.53 -10.23
CA LEU A 484 0.07 -19.48 -10.62
C LEU A 484 0.61 -19.24 -12.04
N ASP A 485 -0.26 -18.82 -12.98
CA ASP A 485 0.17 -18.57 -14.36
C ASP A 485 1.21 -17.44 -14.44
N PHE A 486 1.04 -16.38 -13.65
CA PHE A 486 1.99 -15.28 -13.57
C PHE A 486 3.32 -15.77 -12.99
N LEU A 487 3.28 -16.47 -11.84
CA LEU A 487 4.50 -16.99 -11.20
C LEU A 487 5.27 -17.95 -12.12
N ASN A 488 4.57 -18.85 -12.81
CA ASN A 488 5.21 -19.81 -13.71
C ASN A 488 5.87 -19.13 -14.92
N LYS A 489 5.26 -18.08 -15.45
CA LYS A 489 5.86 -17.27 -16.53
C LYS A 489 7.07 -16.51 -16.00
N LEU A 490 6.93 -15.85 -14.85
CA LEU A 490 8.03 -15.09 -14.25
C LEU A 490 9.23 -15.98 -13.92
N ASP A 491 9.02 -17.18 -13.39
CA ASP A 491 10.07 -18.17 -13.16
C ASP A 491 10.84 -18.51 -14.45
N LYS A 492 10.09 -18.66 -15.55
CA LYS A 492 10.66 -18.94 -16.86
C LYS A 492 11.47 -17.75 -17.39
N GLU A 493 10.95 -16.54 -17.29
CA GLU A 493 11.63 -15.33 -17.76
C GLU A 493 12.87 -15.00 -16.93
N ILE A 494 12.81 -15.11 -15.59
CA ILE A 494 13.99 -14.99 -14.72
C ILE A 494 15.04 -16.02 -15.12
N ALA A 495 14.64 -17.29 -15.30
CA ALA A 495 15.58 -18.34 -15.70
C ALA A 495 16.16 -18.12 -17.11
N ALA A 496 15.42 -17.49 -18.02
CA ALA A 496 15.89 -17.13 -19.36
C ALA A 496 16.90 -15.98 -19.28
N VAL A 497 16.54 -14.87 -18.62
CA VAL A 497 17.38 -13.69 -18.43
C VAL A 497 18.70 -14.04 -17.75
N LEU A 498 18.69 -14.88 -16.70
CA LEU A 498 19.90 -15.31 -16.00
C LEU A 498 20.84 -16.17 -16.86
N LYS A 499 20.33 -16.80 -17.94
CA LYS A 499 21.11 -17.64 -18.86
C LYS A 499 21.55 -16.91 -20.13
N LEU A 500 21.12 -15.67 -20.34
CA LEU A 500 21.52 -14.89 -21.51
C LEU A 500 23.06 -14.79 -21.56
N PRO A 501 23.67 -15.00 -22.73
CA PRO A 501 25.09 -14.74 -22.93
C PRO A 501 25.37 -13.25 -22.81
N ILE A 502 26.66 -12.87 -22.75
CA ILE A 502 27.04 -11.46 -22.83
C ILE A 502 26.71 -10.96 -24.23
N GLU A 503 25.72 -10.07 -24.31
CA GLU A 503 25.29 -9.41 -25.55
C GLU A 503 25.87 -8.00 -25.66
N GLU A 504 25.98 -7.51 -26.90
CA GLU A 504 26.36 -6.12 -27.20
C GLU A 504 25.11 -5.29 -27.49
N ILE A 505 24.95 -4.17 -26.80
CA ILE A 505 23.85 -3.22 -27.00
C ILE A 505 24.36 -2.04 -27.85
N PRO A 506 23.69 -1.70 -28.97
CA PRO A 506 24.12 -0.62 -29.85
C PRO A 506 23.61 0.76 -29.37
N ILE A 507 24.19 1.83 -29.91
CA ILE A 507 23.44 3.09 -30.05
C ILE A 507 22.62 3.04 -31.35
N VAL A 508 21.49 3.74 -31.39
CA VAL A 508 20.58 3.76 -32.53
C VAL A 508 20.30 5.19 -32.98
N ILE A 509 20.82 5.53 -34.17
CA ILE A 509 20.67 6.84 -34.81
C ILE A 509 20.03 6.63 -36.18
N ASP A 510 18.91 7.29 -36.44
CA ASP A 510 18.15 7.16 -37.70
C ASP A 510 17.85 5.69 -38.08
N GLY A 511 17.51 4.88 -37.07
CA GLY A 511 17.23 3.45 -37.23
C GLY A 511 18.44 2.54 -37.50
N LYS A 512 19.66 3.09 -37.58
CA LYS A 512 20.89 2.31 -37.71
C LYS A 512 21.43 1.95 -36.34
N GLU A 513 21.62 0.65 -36.11
CA GLU A 513 22.30 0.12 -34.94
C GLU A 513 23.82 0.19 -35.15
N ILE A 514 24.52 0.82 -34.21
CA ILE A 514 25.95 1.11 -34.28
C ILE A 514 26.65 0.43 -33.11
N PHE A 515 27.48 -0.58 -33.44
CA PHE A 515 28.24 -1.39 -32.48
C PHE A 515 29.74 -1.03 -32.46
N ASP A 516 30.25 -0.37 -33.50
CA ASP A 516 31.67 -0.04 -33.69
C ASP A 516 32.09 1.21 -32.90
N ARG A 517 31.73 1.25 -31.62
CA ARG A 517 32.09 2.30 -30.66
C ARG A 517 32.78 1.71 -29.44
N THR A 518 33.23 2.59 -28.55
CA THR A 518 33.71 2.18 -27.23
C THR A 518 32.61 1.36 -26.54
N GLN A 519 32.98 0.18 -26.06
CA GLN A 519 32.10 -0.72 -25.33
C GLN A 519 32.36 -0.56 -23.83
N ILE A 520 31.29 -0.39 -23.06
CA ILE A 520 31.31 -0.37 -21.60
C ILE A 520 30.60 -1.62 -21.07
N GLU A 521 31.07 -2.16 -19.94
CA GLU A 521 30.48 -3.33 -19.30
C GLU A 521 29.31 -2.92 -18.38
N GLY A 522 28.16 -3.57 -18.57
CA GLY A 522 27.04 -3.54 -17.63
C GLY A 522 27.10 -4.75 -16.70
N ASN A 523 26.93 -4.51 -15.40
CA ASN A 523 27.18 -5.49 -14.35
C ASN A 523 25.90 -5.86 -13.60
N ASP A 524 25.83 -7.09 -13.09
CA ASP A 524 24.76 -7.58 -12.22
C ASP A 524 25.06 -7.16 -10.77
N PRO A 525 24.34 -6.17 -10.19
CA PRO A 525 24.58 -5.72 -8.82
C PRO A 525 24.22 -6.78 -7.77
N GLY A 526 23.44 -7.81 -8.14
CA GLY A 526 23.05 -8.90 -7.25
C GLY A 526 24.02 -10.08 -7.20
N ASP A 527 25.01 -10.13 -8.10
CA ASP A 527 25.99 -11.22 -8.24
C ASP A 527 27.44 -10.69 -8.26
N ASN A 528 27.85 -10.01 -7.18
CA ASN A 528 29.19 -9.44 -7.00
C ASN A 528 29.67 -8.58 -8.19
N ALA A 529 28.79 -7.76 -8.77
CA ALA A 529 29.08 -6.90 -9.92
C ALA A 529 29.64 -7.65 -11.15
N LYS A 530 29.21 -8.90 -11.36
CA LYS A 530 29.64 -9.69 -12.51
C LYS A 530 29.12 -9.10 -13.82
N VAL A 531 29.97 -9.03 -14.84
CA VAL A 531 29.60 -8.54 -16.18
C VAL A 531 28.46 -9.38 -16.77
N TRP A 532 27.41 -8.70 -17.23
CA TRP A 532 26.25 -9.31 -17.87
C TRP A 532 26.13 -8.92 -19.35
N TYR A 533 26.33 -7.67 -19.72
CA TYR A 533 26.28 -7.20 -21.11
C TYR A 533 27.37 -6.16 -21.38
N LYS A 534 27.54 -5.82 -22.66
CA LYS A 534 28.35 -4.69 -23.10
C LYS A 534 27.49 -3.72 -23.87
N TYR A 535 27.77 -2.43 -23.80
CA TYR A 535 27.02 -1.43 -24.55
C TYR A 535 27.91 -0.40 -25.19
N SER A 536 27.51 0.02 -26.38
CA SER A 536 28.15 1.05 -27.19
C SER A 536 27.83 2.41 -26.61
N VAL A 537 28.83 3.28 -26.47
CA VAL A 537 28.63 4.71 -26.19
C VAL A 537 28.94 5.56 -27.42
N ALA A 538 28.13 6.59 -27.65
CA ALA A 538 28.37 7.50 -28.75
C ALA A 538 29.71 8.25 -28.59
N LYS A 539 30.32 8.62 -29.73
CA LYS A 539 31.43 9.58 -29.78
C LYS A 539 30.93 10.97 -30.18
N LEU A 540 31.76 11.99 -30.01
CA LEU A 540 31.41 13.37 -30.39
C LEU A 540 30.84 13.52 -31.81
N SER A 541 31.38 12.78 -32.79
CA SER A 541 30.92 12.86 -34.18
C SER A 541 29.53 12.28 -34.43
N ASP A 542 28.95 11.56 -33.46
CA ASP A 542 27.61 10.98 -33.58
C ASP A 542 26.51 11.95 -33.09
N ILE A 543 26.86 12.93 -32.24
CA ILE A 543 25.90 13.82 -31.57
C ILE A 543 25.13 14.71 -32.57
N ASP A 544 25.86 15.47 -33.40
CA ASP A 544 25.24 16.38 -34.37
C ASP A 544 24.35 15.63 -35.39
N PRO A 545 24.77 14.48 -35.96
CA PRO A 545 23.88 13.63 -36.76
C PRO A 545 22.60 13.22 -36.03
N ALA A 546 22.69 12.75 -34.77
CA ALA A 546 21.52 12.33 -33.99
C ALA A 546 20.54 13.49 -33.77
N VAL A 547 21.05 14.66 -33.38
CA VAL A 547 20.21 15.85 -33.13
C VAL A 547 19.58 16.37 -34.44
N LYS A 548 20.32 16.38 -35.55
CA LYS A 548 19.77 16.78 -36.87
C LYS A 548 18.64 15.87 -37.34
N VAL A 549 18.77 14.56 -37.14
CA VAL A 549 17.72 13.59 -37.47
C VAL A 549 16.47 13.83 -36.61
N ALA A 550 16.64 14.03 -35.30
CA ALA A 550 15.54 14.34 -34.39
C ALA A 550 14.83 15.63 -34.82
N LYS A 551 15.58 16.72 -34.99
CA LYS A 551 15.05 18.03 -35.40
C LYS A 551 14.27 17.98 -36.71
N LYS A 552 14.81 17.30 -37.73
CA LYS A 552 14.13 17.12 -39.03
C LYS A 552 12.81 16.37 -38.90
N SER A 553 12.68 15.50 -37.90
CA SER A 553 11.52 14.61 -37.72
C SER A 553 10.39 15.23 -36.88
N VAL A 554 10.63 16.37 -36.21
CA VAL A 554 9.63 17.05 -35.35
C VAL A 554 8.35 17.39 -36.12
N ALA A 555 8.47 18.03 -37.28
CA ALA A 555 7.30 18.48 -38.04
C ALA A 555 6.40 17.30 -38.42
N GLY A 556 6.98 16.26 -39.02
CA GLY A 556 6.24 15.06 -39.43
C GLY A 556 5.59 14.31 -38.25
N TRP A 557 6.28 14.24 -37.10
CA TRP A 557 5.70 13.62 -35.89
C TRP A 557 4.58 14.45 -35.27
N ASN A 558 4.67 15.78 -35.31
CA ASN A 558 3.58 16.63 -34.83
C ASN A 558 2.37 16.56 -35.79
N GLU A 559 2.59 16.49 -37.10
CA GLU A 559 1.55 16.45 -38.14
C GLU A 559 0.64 15.22 -38.08
N ILE A 560 1.09 14.08 -37.54
CA ILE A 560 0.19 12.93 -37.36
C ILE A 560 -0.92 13.20 -36.33
N GLY A 561 -0.80 14.25 -35.50
CA GLY A 561 -1.82 14.71 -34.55
C GLY A 561 -1.93 13.89 -33.26
N ALA A 562 -2.47 14.51 -32.20
CA ALA A 562 -2.55 13.93 -30.86
C ALA A 562 -3.24 12.56 -30.80
N ASN A 563 -4.32 12.36 -31.58
CA ASN A 563 -5.04 11.07 -31.60
C ASN A 563 -4.15 9.91 -32.09
N ASN A 564 -3.42 10.07 -33.20
CA ASN A 564 -2.56 9.00 -33.71
C ASN A 564 -1.36 8.74 -32.79
N ARG A 565 -0.80 9.79 -32.18
CA ARG A 565 0.23 9.62 -31.15
C ARG A 565 -0.29 8.87 -29.93
N ALA A 566 -1.50 9.20 -29.47
CA ALA A 566 -2.16 8.54 -28.35
C ALA A 566 -2.35 7.04 -28.62
N GLU A 567 -2.78 6.64 -29.81
CA GLU A 567 -2.93 5.23 -30.18
C GLU A 567 -1.60 4.45 -30.15
N ILE A 568 -0.49 5.07 -30.57
CA ILE A 568 0.85 4.45 -30.46
C ILE A 568 1.24 4.25 -28.98
N LEU A 569 1.00 5.24 -28.13
CA LEU A 569 1.32 5.15 -26.70
C LEU A 569 0.43 4.13 -25.96
N LYS A 570 -0.87 4.06 -26.26
CA LYS A 570 -1.75 3.00 -25.76
C LYS A 570 -1.25 1.62 -26.21
N LYS A 571 -0.82 1.47 -27.47
CA LYS A 571 -0.25 0.21 -27.95
C LYS A 571 1.03 -0.18 -27.22
N PHE A 572 1.88 0.79 -26.86
CA PHE A 572 3.03 0.52 -25.98
C PHE A 572 2.56 0.02 -24.61
N GLY A 573 1.56 0.66 -23.99
CA GLY A 573 1.01 0.20 -22.72
C GLY A 573 0.52 -1.26 -22.78
N GLN A 574 -0.08 -1.67 -23.90
CA GLN A 574 -0.51 -3.06 -24.10
C GLN A 574 0.69 -4.01 -24.21
N ILE A 575 1.72 -3.64 -24.96
CA ILE A 575 2.95 -4.44 -25.09
C ILE A 575 3.65 -4.58 -23.73
N ALA A 576 3.78 -3.49 -22.97
CA ALA A 576 4.38 -3.51 -21.64
C ALA A 576 3.62 -4.41 -20.66
N HIS A 577 2.29 -4.49 -20.77
CA HIS A 577 1.49 -5.44 -20.01
C HIS A 577 1.71 -6.89 -20.48
N ASP A 578 1.69 -7.13 -21.79
CA ASP A 578 1.84 -8.46 -22.38
C ASP A 578 3.23 -9.08 -22.12
N GLU A 579 4.25 -8.24 -21.91
CA GLU A 579 5.66 -8.60 -21.64
C GLU A 579 6.09 -8.27 -20.19
N GLN A 580 5.13 -8.09 -19.28
CA GLN A 580 5.39 -7.67 -17.89
C GLN A 580 6.40 -8.57 -17.16
N GLU A 581 6.29 -9.89 -17.30
CA GLU A 581 7.19 -10.83 -16.63
C GLU A 581 8.65 -10.71 -17.13
N GLU A 582 8.85 -10.43 -18.42
CA GLU A 582 10.17 -10.21 -19.02
C GLU A 582 10.78 -8.89 -18.54
N SER A 583 10.00 -7.80 -18.53
CA SER A 583 10.43 -6.52 -17.98
C SER A 583 10.84 -6.64 -16.51
N ILE A 584 10.09 -7.38 -15.69
CA ILE A 584 10.43 -7.66 -14.29
C ILE A 584 11.74 -8.43 -14.20
N ALA A 585 11.90 -9.51 -14.97
CA ALA A 585 13.12 -10.33 -14.94
C ALA A 585 14.38 -9.53 -15.30
N ILE A 586 14.30 -8.67 -16.32
CA ILE A 586 15.39 -7.79 -16.75
C ILE A 586 15.72 -6.79 -15.65
N MET A 587 14.73 -6.07 -15.10
CA MET A 587 14.97 -5.10 -14.00
C MET A 587 15.54 -5.75 -12.75
N SER A 588 15.10 -6.97 -12.43
CA SER A 588 15.60 -7.72 -11.28
C SER A 588 17.07 -8.10 -11.39
N ARG A 589 17.61 -8.21 -12.61
CA ARG A 589 19.02 -8.47 -12.88
C ARG A 589 19.83 -7.20 -13.11
N ASP A 590 19.37 -6.30 -13.96
CA ASP A 590 20.07 -5.05 -14.33
C ASP A 590 20.17 -4.07 -13.16
N ALA A 591 19.02 -3.81 -12.51
CA ALA A 591 18.87 -2.79 -11.49
C ALA A 591 18.82 -3.37 -10.07
N GLY A 592 18.92 -4.70 -9.93
CA GLY A 592 18.81 -5.40 -8.66
C GLY A 592 17.44 -5.22 -7.98
N LYS A 593 16.39 -4.87 -8.72
CA LYS A 593 15.05 -4.68 -8.15
C LYS A 593 14.43 -5.99 -7.69
N THR A 594 13.88 -6.01 -6.48
CA THR A 594 13.00 -7.12 -6.10
C THR A 594 11.76 -7.11 -6.99
N VAL A 595 11.14 -8.27 -7.20
CA VAL A 595 9.89 -8.36 -7.97
C VAL A 595 8.80 -7.43 -7.42
N SER A 596 8.70 -7.31 -6.09
CA SER A 596 7.73 -6.42 -5.44
C SER A 596 7.98 -4.92 -5.68
N GLU A 597 9.17 -4.55 -6.17
CA GLU A 597 9.51 -3.18 -6.58
C GLU A 597 9.47 -2.99 -8.10
N ALA A 598 9.77 -4.03 -8.87
CA ALA A 598 9.73 -4.03 -10.33
C ALA A 598 8.31 -4.11 -10.89
N ASP A 599 7.42 -4.91 -10.29
CA ASP A 599 6.04 -5.07 -10.75
C ASP A 599 5.24 -3.74 -10.75
N PRO A 600 5.20 -2.97 -9.64
CA PRO A 600 4.55 -1.66 -9.65
C PRO A 600 5.17 -0.67 -10.64
N GLU A 601 6.47 -0.81 -10.95
CA GLU A 601 7.14 0.03 -11.94
C GLU A 601 6.65 -0.24 -13.37
N VAL A 602 6.34 -1.50 -13.71
CA VAL A 602 5.72 -1.82 -15.00
C VAL A 602 4.33 -1.18 -15.08
N SER A 603 3.52 -1.29 -14.02
CA SER A 603 2.21 -0.63 -13.96
C SER A 603 2.32 0.89 -14.11
N GLU A 604 3.30 1.51 -13.45
CA GLU A 604 3.56 2.96 -13.54
C GLU A 604 3.93 3.39 -14.97
N ALA A 605 4.74 2.58 -15.68
CA ALA A 605 5.08 2.83 -17.09
C ALA A 605 3.85 2.76 -18.02
N ILE A 606 3.00 1.74 -17.83
CA ILE A 606 1.72 1.60 -18.56
C ILE A 606 0.83 2.82 -18.28
N ASP A 607 0.73 3.22 -17.02
CA ASP A 607 -0.08 4.36 -16.60
C ASP A 607 0.42 5.67 -17.21
N PHE A 608 1.73 5.92 -17.24
CA PHE A 608 2.28 7.12 -17.89
C PHE A 608 1.92 7.18 -19.38
N ALA A 609 2.07 6.06 -20.08
CA ALA A 609 1.75 5.99 -21.51
C ALA A 609 0.27 6.32 -21.76
N ASN A 610 -0.63 5.70 -21.00
CA ASN A 610 -2.07 5.87 -21.14
C ASN A 610 -2.54 7.26 -20.69
N TYR A 611 -2.04 7.73 -19.55
CA TYR A 611 -2.41 9.03 -19.00
C TYR A 611 -1.99 10.18 -19.93
N TYR A 612 -0.77 10.13 -20.46
CA TYR A 612 -0.28 11.17 -21.36
C TYR A 612 -0.88 11.09 -22.77
N ALA A 613 -1.21 9.89 -23.24
CA ALA A 613 -2.00 9.71 -24.47
C ALA A 613 -3.33 10.48 -24.38
N LEU A 614 -4.06 10.30 -23.27
CA LEU A 614 -5.34 10.98 -23.03
C LEU A 614 -5.16 12.48 -22.74
N SER A 615 -4.09 12.85 -22.05
CA SER A 615 -3.76 14.27 -21.78
C SER A 615 -3.50 15.05 -23.07
N ALA A 616 -2.81 14.45 -24.05
CA ALA A 616 -2.56 15.11 -25.33
C ALA A 616 -3.85 15.40 -26.11
N ILE A 617 -4.85 14.52 -26.01
CA ILE A 617 -6.16 14.72 -26.63
C ILE A 617 -6.95 15.80 -25.86
N SER A 618 -7.01 15.71 -24.53
CA SER A 618 -7.81 16.60 -23.70
C SER A 618 -7.33 18.06 -23.71
N LEU A 619 -6.02 18.27 -23.90
CA LEU A 619 -5.42 19.60 -23.98
C LEU A 619 -5.60 20.30 -25.34
N ASP A 620 -6.11 19.59 -26.36
CA ASP A 620 -6.25 20.12 -27.74
C ASP A 620 -4.92 20.73 -28.24
N LEU A 621 -3.83 19.94 -28.12
CA LEU A 621 -2.45 20.44 -28.26
C LEU A 621 -2.20 21.13 -29.60
N GLU A 622 -2.83 20.69 -30.68
CA GLU A 622 -2.66 21.27 -32.01
C GLU A 622 -3.27 22.68 -32.12
N ARG A 623 -4.16 23.06 -31.19
CA ARG A 623 -4.76 24.38 -31.13
C ARG A 623 -3.88 25.35 -30.33
N GLN A 624 -3.41 26.41 -30.99
CA GLN A 624 -2.68 27.52 -30.36
C GLN A 624 -1.37 27.11 -29.65
N SER A 625 -0.76 25.99 -30.06
CA SER A 625 0.57 25.63 -29.60
C SER A 625 1.36 24.86 -30.66
N SER A 626 2.67 24.74 -30.45
CA SER A 626 3.60 23.95 -31.26
C SER A 626 4.50 23.11 -30.34
N PRO A 627 5.10 22.01 -30.83
CA PRO A 627 6.06 21.24 -30.02
C PRO A 627 7.27 22.10 -29.64
N VAL A 628 7.93 21.79 -28.52
CA VAL A 628 9.19 22.46 -28.16
C VAL A 628 10.34 22.11 -29.10
N GLY A 629 10.34 20.90 -29.68
CA GLY A 629 11.31 20.46 -30.68
C GLY A 629 11.98 19.14 -30.33
N VAL A 630 13.31 19.15 -30.14
CA VAL A 630 14.08 17.98 -29.70
C VAL A 630 14.15 17.96 -28.17
N VAL A 631 13.72 16.86 -27.56
CA VAL A 631 13.78 16.62 -26.12
C VAL A 631 14.80 15.54 -25.82
N VAL A 632 15.76 15.81 -24.94
CA VAL A 632 16.66 14.77 -24.41
C VAL A 632 16.10 14.27 -23.10
N VAL A 633 15.88 12.95 -22.99
CA VAL A 633 15.44 12.31 -21.75
C VAL A 633 16.65 11.65 -21.09
N VAL A 634 16.95 12.08 -19.86
CA VAL A 634 18.06 11.61 -19.02
C VAL A 634 17.46 11.07 -17.72
N PRO A 635 17.04 9.78 -17.68
CA PRO A 635 16.45 9.18 -16.50
C PRO A 635 17.52 8.75 -15.48
N PRO A 636 17.10 8.30 -14.28
CA PRO A 636 17.99 7.69 -13.31
C PRO A 636 18.01 6.16 -13.50
N TRP A 637 18.89 5.49 -12.76
CA TRP A 637 18.97 4.02 -12.71
C TRP A 637 17.98 3.37 -11.73
N ASN A 638 17.42 4.13 -10.78
CA ASN A 638 16.64 3.56 -9.67
C ASN A 638 15.16 3.30 -10.00
N PHE A 639 14.65 3.90 -11.08
CA PHE A 639 13.40 3.53 -11.75
C PHE A 639 13.69 3.52 -13.26
N PRO A 640 14.43 2.51 -13.72
CA PRO A 640 15.01 2.46 -15.06
C PRO A 640 14.00 2.15 -16.16
N TYR A 641 12.74 1.86 -15.80
CA TYR A 641 11.67 1.55 -16.73
C TYR A 641 10.56 2.61 -16.68
N ALA A 642 10.01 2.93 -15.50
CA ALA A 642 8.88 3.88 -15.40
C ALA A 642 9.28 5.34 -15.65
N ILE A 643 10.34 5.83 -15.04
CA ILE A 643 10.76 7.24 -15.19
C ILE A 643 11.18 7.56 -16.64
N PRO A 644 12.00 6.76 -17.34
CA PRO A 644 12.25 7.01 -18.76
C PRO A 644 10.98 6.90 -19.58
N THR A 645 10.10 5.94 -19.30
CA THR A 645 8.79 5.87 -19.97
C THR A 645 8.00 7.16 -19.79
N GLY A 646 7.91 7.68 -18.57
CA GLY A 646 7.21 8.93 -18.27
C GLY A 646 7.74 10.12 -19.08
N GLY A 647 9.07 10.31 -19.10
CA GLY A 647 9.71 11.38 -19.87
C GLY A 647 9.52 11.21 -21.38
N ILE A 648 9.76 10.01 -21.91
CA ILE A 648 9.63 9.70 -23.34
C ILE A 648 8.17 9.87 -23.78
N CYS A 649 7.22 9.23 -23.11
CA CYS A 649 5.81 9.28 -23.45
C CYS A 649 5.24 10.70 -23.34
N ALA A 650 5.61 11.49 -22.33
CA ALA A 650 5.19 12.89 -22.23
C ALA A 650 5.67 13.73 -23.42
N ALA A 651 6.95 13.59 -23.79
CA ALA A 651 7.54 14.33 -24.90
C ALA A 651 6.93 13.91 -26.25
N LEU A 652 6.77 12.61 -26.48
CA LEU A 652 6.13 12.06 -27.67
C LEU A 652 4.66 12.50 -27.76
N ALA A 653 3.89 12.41 -26.67
CA ALA A 653 2.49 12.85 -26.61
C ALA A 653 2.36 14.33 -26.99
N ALA A 654 3.28 15.16 -26.48
CA ALA A 654 3.40 16.58 -26.82
C ALA A 654 3.87 16.88 -28.26
N GLY A 655 4.12 15.87 -29.09
CA GLY A 655 4.52 16.03 -30.49
C GLY A 655 5.99 16.35 -30.71
N ASN A 656 6.85 16.10 -29.71
CA ASN A 656 8.29 16.29 -29.79
C ASN A 656 9.00 15.03 -30.27
N THR A 657 10.24 15.18 -30.73
CA THR A 657 11.16 14.05 -30.94
C THR A 657 12.03 13.86 -29.71
N VAL A 658 12.51 12.63 -29.50
CA VAL A 658 13.20 12.23 -28.28
C VAL A 658 14.55 11.61 -28.60
N ILE A 659 15.59 12.08 -27.90
CA ILE A 659 16.86 11.37 -27.76
C ILE A 659 16.88 10.80 -26.35
N PHE A 660 16.84 9.47 -26.26
CA PHE A 660 16.91 8.75 -25.00
C PHE A 660 18.37 8.45 -24.66
N LYS A 661 18.91 9.14 -23.63
CA LYS A 661 20.23 8.85 -23.05
C LYS A 661 20.01 8.02 -21.78
N SER A 662 20.26 6.71 -21.82
CA SER A 662 20.09 5.82 -20.66
C SER A 662 21.06 6.14 -19.51
N ALA A 663 20.68 5.77 -18.28
CA ALA A 663 21.62 5.69 -17.17
C ALA A 663 22.63 4.54 -17.44
N PRO A 664 23.93 4.74 -17.17
CA PRO A 664 24.96 3.74 -17.47
C PRO A 664 24.81 2.46 -16.65
N GLU A 665 24.15 2.52 -15.49
CA GLU A 665 23.95 1.35 -14.63
C GLU A 665 22.82 0.42 -15.10
N THR A 666 21.91 0.86 -15.98
CA THR A 666 20.69 0.12 -16.33
C THR A 666 20.36 0.17 -17.84
N VAL A 667 21.38 -0.05 -18.67
CA VAL A 667 21.26 0.06 -20.13
C VAL A 667 20.49 -1.11 -20.72
N ALA A 668 20.55 -2.31 -20.14
CA ALA A 668 19.78 -3.46 -20.64
C ALA A 668 18.26 -3.25 -20.46
N THR A 669 17.84 -2.71 -19.33
CA THR A 669 16.45 -2.31 -19.09
C THR A 669 16.02 -1.20 -20.05
N SER A 670 16.89 -0.22 -20.28
CA SER A 670 16.62 0.87 -21.22
C SER A 670 16.50 0.37 -22.66
N TRP A 671 17.32 -0.61 -23.04
CA TRP A 671 17.30 -1.27 -24.34
C TRP A 671 16.01 -2.07 -24.54
N HIS A 672 15.57 -2.80 -23.52
CA HIS A 672 14.28 -3.49 -23.52
C HIS A 672 13.12 -2.50 -23.75
N LEU A 673 13.06 -1.43 -22.94
CA LEU A 673 12.04 -0.39 -23.04
C LEU A 673 11.98 0.26 -24.44
N VAL A 674 13.12 0.67 -24.99
CA VAL A 674 13.12 1.37 -26.30
C VAL A 674 12.65 0.45 -27.43
N ASN A 675 12.98 -0.84 -27.37
CA ASN A 675 12.49 -1.83 -28.33
C ASN A 675 10.97 -2.01 -28.26
N GLN A 676 10.39 -1.99 -27.06
CA GLN A 676 8.93 -2.04 -26.90
C GLN A 676 8.24 -0.81 -27.50
N LEU A 677 8.80 0.39 -27.32
CA LEU A 677 8.30 1.62 -27.92
C LEU A 677 8.38 1.60 -29.45
N TRP A 678 9.48 1.11 -30.02
CA TRP A 678 9.60 0.92 -31.48
C TRP A 678 8.63 -0.14 -32.00
N LYS A 679 8.44 -1.25 -31.28
CA LYS A 679 7.45 -2.29 -31.59
C LYS A 679 6.01 -1.75 -31.55
N ALA A 680 5.73 -0.82 -30.64
CA ALA A 680 4.45 -0.11 -30.57
C ALA A 680 4.19 0.74 -31.81
N GLY A 681 5.24 1.26 -32.45
CA GLY A 681 5.16 2.00 -33.70
C GLY A 681 5.78 3.38 -33.64
N VAL A 682 6.51 3.73 -32.57
CA VAL A 682 7.29 4.97 -32.54
C VAL A 682 8.41 4.87 -33.58
N PRO A 683 8.51 5.78 -34.55
CA PRO A 683 9.56 5.71 -35.56
C PRO A 683 10.97 5.90 -34.95
N LYS A 684 11.97 5.14 -35.42
CA LYS A 684 13.36 5.22 -34.91
C LYS A 684 14.06 6.57 -35.17
N ASN A 685 13.55 7.40 -36.09
CA ASN A 685 14.00 8.78 -36.31
C ASN A 685 13.30 9.79 -35.38
N VAL A 686 12.19 9.39 -34.74
CA VAL A 686 11.46 10.18 -33.74
C VAL A 686 11.95 9.85 -32.32
N LEU A 687 12.24 8.59 -32.03
CA LEU A 687 12.84 8.12 -30.79
C LEU A 687 14.17 7.42 -31.08
N GLN A 688 15.28 8.07 -30.70
CA GLN A 688 16.64 7.55 -30.86
C GLN A 688 17.20 7.10 -29.51
N PHE A 689 18.04 6.06 -29.52
CA PHE A 689 18.71 5.52 -28.33
C PHE A 689 20.19 5.88 -28.38
N VAL A 690 20.63 6.86 -27.58
CA VAL A 690 21.98 7.42 -27.68
C VAL A 690 22.61 7.43 -26.30
N SER A 691 23.13 6.26 -25.90
CA SER A 691 23.98 6.12 -24.72
C SER A 691 25.26 6.94 -24.91
N THR A 692 25.65 7.67 -23.88
CA THR A 692 26.85 8.51 -23.88
C THR A 692 27.53 8.38 -22.52
N GLU A 693 28.85 8.49 -22.50
CA GLU A 693 29.57 8.73 -21.25
C GLU A 693 29.24 10.10 -20.67
N ASP A 694 29.40 10.24 -19.36
CA ASP A 694 29.22 11.51 -18.63
C ASP A 694 30.48 12.39 -18.70
N ASN A 695 30.94 12.61 -19.93
CA ASN A 695 32.11 13.39 -20.29
C ASN A 695 31.75 14.45 -21.35
N GLU A 696 32.73 14.91 -22.13
CA GLU A 696 32.51 15.90 -23.20
C GLU A 696 31.45 15.47 -24.24
N VAL A 697 31.23 14.17 -24.45
CA VAL A 697 30.19 13.67 -25.36
C VAL A 697 28.80 13.90 -24.79
N GLY A 698 28.57 13.49 -23.53
CA GLY A 698 27.31 13.73 -22.83
C GLY A 698 27.02 15.23 -22.71
N GLN A 699 28.04 16.04 -22.41
CA GLN A 699 27.94 17.49 -22.42
C GLN A 699 27.51 18.01 -23.79
N ALA A 700 28.19 17.60 -24.87
CA ALA A 700 27.87 18.03 -26.24
C ALA A 700 26.42 17.73 -26.63
N LEU A 701 25.86 16.60 -26.20
CA LEU A 701 24.45 16.27 -26.42
C LEU A 701 23.52 17.21 -25.65
N VAL A 702 23.72 17.35 -24.33
CA VAL A 702 22.85 18.17 -23.47
C VAL A 702 22.88 19.65 -23.84
N SER A 703 24.06 20.17 -24.18
CA SER A 703 24.26 21.59 -24.50
C SER A 703 24.08 21.92 -25.97
N HIS A 704 23.69 20.96 -26.82
CA HIS A 704 23.51 21.19 -28.26
C HIS A 704 22.50 22.32 -28.53
N GLU A 705 22.76 23.17 -29.52
CA GLU A 705 21.90 24.33 -29.81
C GLU A 705 20.46 23.92 -30.13
N ASP A 706 20.32 22.87 -30.93
CA ASP A 706 19.05 22.29 -31.38
C ASP A 706 18.34 21.38 -30.36
N VAL A 707 18.90 21.18 -29.16
CA VAL A 707 18.18 20.54 -28.05
C VAL A 707 17.34 21.59 -27.33
N ASN A 708 16.02 21.44 -27.40
CA ASN A 708 15.06 22.44 -26.95
C ASN A 708 14.63 22.25 -25.50
N ALA A 709 14.61 21.01 -25.00
CA ALA A 709 14.36 20.71 -23.60
C ALA A 709 15.12 19.47 -23.13
N VAL A 710 15.40 19.41 -21.83
CA VAL A 710 15.97 18.24 -21.18
C VAL A 710 15.05 17.84 -20.03
N ILE A 711 14.59 16.59 -20.04
CA ILE A 711 13.91 15.98 -18.91
C ILE A 711 14.97 15.19 -18.15
N LEU A 712 15.33 15.69 -16.96
CA LEU A 712 16.29 15.07 -16.07
C LEU A 712 15.55 14.46 -14.89
N THR A 713 15.95 13.27 -14.48
CA THR A 713 15.69 12.82 -13.11
C THR A 713 16.97 12.27 -12.51
N GLY A 714 17.41 12.86 -11.40
CA GLY A 714 18.71 12.53 -10.81
C GLY A 714 19.14 13.46 -9.68
N GLY A 715 20.45 13.63 -9.52
CA GLY A 715 21.02 14.50 -8.48
C GLY A 715 20.80 15.98 -8.75
N TYR A 716 20.59 16.76 -7.68
CA TYR A 716 20.56 18.23 -7.78
C TYR A 716 21.88 18.80 -8.33
N SER A 717 23.01 18.17 -8.01
CA SER A 717 24.32 18.49 -8.59
C SER A 717 24.37 18.33 -10.13
N THR A 718 23.73 17.30 -10.67
CA THR A 718 23.63 17.11 -12.13
C THR A 718 22.76 18.19 -12.78
N ALA A 719 21.66 18.58 -12.13
CA ALA A 719 20.82 19.68 -12.62
C ALA A 719 21.60 21.00 -12.67
N LEU A 720 22.42 21.29 -11.65
CA LEU A 720 23.35 22.44 -11.64
C LEU A 720 24.36 22.36 -12.78
N LEU A 721 24.96 21.19 -12.98
CA LEU A 721 25.94 20.95 -14.03
C LEU A 721 25.35 21.23 -15.42
N PHE A 722 24.16 20.69 -15.72
CA PHE A 722 23.50 20.90 -17.01
C PHE A 722 23.14 22.36 -17.25
N ALA A 723 22.63 23.05 -16.22
CA ALA A 723 22.35 24.47 -16.29
C ALA A 723 23.61 25.31 -16.55
N SER A 724 24.76 24.90 -16.00
CA SER A 724 26.05 25.58 -16.21
C SER A 724 26.56 25.46 -17.66
N TRP A 725 26.24 24.36 -18.35
CA TRP A 725 26.64 24.15 -19.75
C TRP A 725 25.80 24.95 -20.74
N LYS A 726 24.49 25.08 -20.47
CA LYS A 726 23.56 25.85 -21.30
C LYS A 726 22.59 26.59 -20.38
N ASN A 727 22.91 27.83 -20.02
CA ASN A 727 22.05 28.66 -19.16
C ASN A 727 20.64 28.91 -19.73
N GLU A 728 20.50 28.78 -21.05
CA GLU A 728 19.24 28.90 -21.79
C GLU A 728 18.33 27.65 -21.65
N LEU A 729 18.83 26.57 -21.06
CA LEU A 729 18.23 25.24 -21.16
C LEU A 729 16.86 25.18 -20.49
N ASN A 730 15.85 24.73 -21.24
CA ASN A 730 14.57 24.33 -20.67
C ASN A 730 14.73 22.98 -19.97
N LEU A 731 15.19 23.04 -18.72
CA LEU A 731 15.43 21.88 -17.88
C LEU A 731 14.19 21.59 -17.03
N LEU A 732 13.63 20.40 -17.19
CA LEU A 732 12.63 19.84 -16.29
C LEU A 732 13.35 18.78 -15.45
N ALA A 733 13.84 19.16 -14.27
CA ALA A 733 14.57 18.24 -13.42
C ALA A 733 13.79 17.90 -12.16
N GLU A 734 13.38 16.64 -12.04
CA GLU A 734 13.01 16.06 -10.75
C GLU A 734 14.27 15.58 -10.05
N THR A 735 14.49 16.04 -8.83
CA THR A 735 15.72 15.77 -8.08
C THR A 735 15.40 15.15 -6.73
N SER A 736 16.41 14.60 -6.06
CA SER A 736 16.21 13.78 -4.86
C SER A 736 15.52 14.53 -3.69
N GLY A 737 15.27 13.81 -2.59
CA GLY A 737 14.61 14.32 -1.40
C GLY A 737 15.25 13.83 -0.11
N LYS A 738 15.24 14.68 0.93
CA LYS A 738 15.56 14.29 2.31
C LYS A 738 14.28 14.04 3.10
N ASN A 739 13.56 12.98 2.73
CA ASN A 739 12.19 12.77 3.20
C ASN A 739 12.14 12.20 4.61
N SER A 740 11.03 12.47 5.29
CA SER A 740 10.81 11.99 6.65
C SER A 740 9.37 11.57 6.93
N MET A 741 9.22 10.69 7.92
CA MET A 741 7.93 10.35 8.51
C MET A 741 7.85 10.87 9.95
N VAL A 742 6.79 11.61 10.26
CA VAL A 742 6.47 12.07 11.61
C VAL A 742 5.60 11.02 12.30
N LEU A 743 6.04 10.51 13.45
CA LEU A 743 5.28 9.53 14.25
C LEU A 743 4.83 10.22 15.54
N THR A 744 3.54 10.58 15.62
CA THR A 744 3.03 11.32 16.78
C THR A 744 2.67 10.38 17.94
N ALA A 745 2.44 10.92 19.13
CA ALA A 745 1.93 10.15 20.27
C ALA A 745 0.58 9.45 19.99
N CYS A 746 -0.14 9.84 18.92
CA CYS A 746 -1.40 9.27 18.48
C CYS A 746 -1.27 8.21 17.38
N CYS A 747 -0.07 7.80 16.99
CA CYS A 747 0.11 6.78 15.96
C CYS A 747 -0.28 5.37 16.45
N ASP A 748 -0.54 4.47 15.50
CA ASP A 748 -0.49 3.02 15.76
C ASP A 748 0.94 2.54 15.53
N ILE A 749 1.62 2.07 16.59
CA ILE A 749 3.04 1.69 16.53
C ILE A 749 3.29 0.61 15.48
N ASP A 750 2.44 -0.42 15.42
CA ASP A 750 2.65 -1.56 14.52
C ASP A 750 2.57 -1.12 13.04
N VAL A 751 1.54 -0.32 12.71
CA VAL A 751 1.35 0.22 11.35
C VAL A 751 2.45 1.23 11.02
N ALA A 752 2.81 2.11 11.96
CA ALA A 752 3.85 3.12 11.77
C ALA A 752 5.22 2.48 11.53
N VAL A 753 5.58 1.42 12.27
CA VAL A 753 6.83 0.67 12.05
C VAL A 753 6.80 -0.03 10.69
N LYS A 754 5.71 -0.72 10.35
CA LYS A 754 5.57 -1.37 9.04
C LYS A 754 5.81 -0.38 7.89
N ASP A 755 5.10 0.74 7.91
CA ASP A 755 5.17 1.75 6.86
C ASP A 755 6.54 2.46 6.83
N LEU A 756 7.15 2.69 7.99
CA LEU A 756 8.48 3.28 8.11
C LEU A 756 9.56 2.36 7.54
N VAL A 757 9.54 1.07 7.90
CA VAL A 757 10.49 0.07 7.39
C VAL A 757 10.36 -0.07 5.88
N GLN A 758 9.13 -0.19 5.36
CA GLN A 758 8.90 -0.23 3.91
C GLN A 758 9.41 1.04 3.21
N SER A 759 9.14 2.22 3.78
CA SER A 759 9.53 3.50 3.18
C SER A 759 11.03 3.77 3.25
N ALA A 760 11.72 3.24 4.27
CA ALA A 760 13.16 3.45 4.46
C ALA A 760 14.00 2.46 3.64
N PHE A 761 13.56 1.20 3.51
CA PHE A 761 14.40 0.12 2.98
C PHE A 761 13.88 -0.52 1.69
N GLY A 762 12.66 -0.20 1.24
CA GLY A 762 12.18 -0.59 -0.09
C GLY A 762 13.16 -0.16 -1.17
N HIS A 763 13.54 -1.08 -2.06
CA HIS A 763 14.63 -0.90 -3.04
C HIS A 763 15.95 -0.43 -2.41
N ALA A 764 16.30 -0.97 -1.23
CA ALA A 764 17.49 -0.59 -0.45
C ALA A 764 17.56 0.92 -0.12
N GLY A 765 16.42 1.60 0.00
CA GLY A 765 16.38 3.04 0.26
C GLY A 765 16.81 3.91 -0.94
N GLN A 766 17.01 3.30 -2.11
CA GLN A 766 17.39 3.98 -3.36
C GLN A 766 16.15 4.58 -4.08
N LYS A 767 15.31 5.30 -3.33
CA LYS A 767 14.18 6.03 -3.89
C LYS A 767 14.33 7.49 -3.53
N CYS A 768 14.06 8.38 -4.49
CA CYS A 768 13.97 9.81 -4.23
C CYS A 768 12.93 10.12 -3.15
N SER A 769 11.91 9.25 -2.99
CA SER A 769 10.85 9.31 -1.98
C SER A 769 11.14 8.56 -0.67
N ALA A 770 12.29 7.88 -0.53
CA ALA A 770 12.58 7.05 0.64
C ALA A 770 12.59 7.86 1.94
N ALA A 771 12.01 7.29 3.01
CA ALA A 771 12.02 7.88 4.34
C ALA A 771 13.36 7.63 5.03
N SER A 772 14.36 8.46 4.72
CA SER A 772 15.68 8.38 5.39
C SER A 772 15.67 8.94 6.83
N LEU A 773 14.58 9.58 7.24
CA LEU A 773 14.39 10.15 8.57
C LEU A 773 13.06 9.73 9.20
N ALA A 774 13.09 9.34 10.47
CA ALA A 774 11.92 9.22 11.33
C ALA A 774 11.97 10.32 12.40
N ILE A 775 10.95 11.17 12.47
CA ILE A 775 10.80 12.17 13.52
C ILE A 775 9.75 11.66 14.49
N VAL A 776 10.20 11.13 15.61
CA VAL A 776 9.38 10.33 16.53
C VAL A 776 9.08 11.14 17.78
N ASP A 777 7.81 11.24 18.15
CA ASP A 777 7.39 11.83 19.43
C ASP A 777 8.08 11.10 20.59
N LYS A 778 8.54 11.87 21.57
CA LYS A 778 9.24 11.37 22.75
C LYS A 778 8.51 10.20 23.44
N ASN A 779 7.18 10.26 23.56
CA ASN A 779 6.41 9.21 24.24
C ASN A 779 6.38 7.89 23.44
N ILE A 780 6.48 7.96 22.11
CA ILE A 780 6.60 6.77 21.25
C ILE A 780 8.01 6.22 21.32
N TYR A 781 9.02 7.09 21.21
CA TYR A 781 10.42 6.67 21.28
C TYR A 781 10.79 6.03 22.63
N GLU A 782 10.22 6.53 23.73
CA GLU A 782 10.39 5.97 25.08
C GLU A 782 9.56 4.71 25.32
N ASN A 783 8.58 4.40 24.45
CA ASN A 783 7.83 3.15 24.54
C ASN A 783 8.72 1.96 24.09
N PRO A 784 8.98 0.96 24.95
CA PRO A 784 9.82 -0.18 24.60
C PRO A 784 9.34 -0.97 23.38
N ASN A 785 8.01 -1.03 23.16
CA ASN A 785 7.43 -1.77 22.05
C ASN A 785 7.82 -1.17 20.70
N PHE A 786 7.94 0.16 20.60
CA PHE A 786 8.37 0.81 19.37
C PHE A 786 9.78 0.35 18.95
N LYS A 787 10.75 0.39 19.88
CA LYS A 787 12.11 -0.06 19.60
C LYS A 787 12.18 -1.55 19.33
N LYS A 788 11.46 -2.37 20.11
CA LYS A 788 11.37 -3.82 19.91
C LYS A 788 10.89 -4.15 18.49
N GLN A 789 9.73 -3.61 18.11
CA GLN A 789 9.11 -3.84 16.79
C GLN A 789 9.99 -3.33 15.65
N LEU A 790 10.58 -2.14 15.77
CA LEU A 790 11.44 -1.59 14.73
C LEU A 790 12.72 -2.41 14.55
N ILE A 791 13.39 -2.79 15.64
CA ILE A 791 14.60 -3.63 15.59
C ILE A 791 14.29 -4.97 14.93
N ASP A 792 13.23 -5.64 15.39
CA ASP A 792 12.85 -6.97 14.90
C ASP A 792 12.49 -6.93 13.41
N ALA A 793 11.63 -5.97 13.01
CA ALA A 793 11.21 -5.80 11.63
C ALA A 793 12.41 -5.56 10.69
N VAL A 794 13.36 -4.70 11.08
CA VAL A 794 14.52 -4.36 10.25
C VAL A 794 15.54 -5.50 10.19
N LYS A 795 15.88 -6.11 11.33
CA LYS A 795 16.82 -7.25 11.38
C LYS A 795 16.34 -8.46 10.59
N SER A 796 15.02 -8.62 10.50
CA SER A 796 14.46 -9.76 9.79
C SER A 796 14.61 -9.63 8.28
N LEU A 797 14.74 -8.40 7.73
CA LEU A 797 14.77 -8.17 6.27
C LEU A 797 15.89 -8.98 5.60
N LYS A 798 15.51 -9.83 4.64
CA LYS A 798 16.48 -10.60 3.87
C LYS A 798 17.08 -9.75 2.75
N VAL A 799 18.41 -9.65 2.76
CA VAL A 799 19.19 -8.98 1.72
C VAL A 799 19.66 -10.00 0.68
N GLY A 800 19.65 -9.64 -0.59
CA GLY A 800 20.09 -10.54 -1.66
C GLY A 800 19.82 -10.00 -3.07
N PRO A 801 20.02 -10.83 -4.10
CA PRO A 801 19.74 -10.45 -5.49
C PRO A 801 18.24 -10.21 -5.72
N GLY A 802 17.92 -9.28 -6.64
CA GLY A 802 16.53 -8.88 -6.95
C GLY A 802 15.67 -10.00 -7.54
N TYR A 803 16.28 -10.94 -8.26
CA TYR A 803 15.61 -12.09 -8.89
C TYR A 803 15.35 -13.26 -7.92
N ASN A 804 15.72 -13.14 -6.64
CA ASN A 804 15.35 -14.12 -5.62
C ASN A 804 14.11 -13.65 -4.87
N TYR A 805 13.00 -14.40 -4.96
CA TYR A 805 11.72 -14.03 -4.35
C TYR A 805 11.75 -13.85 -2.82
N SER A 806 12.74 -14.44 -2.14
CA SER A 806 12.89 -14.27 -0.69
C SER A 806 13.55 -12.94 -0.31
N THR A 807 14.17 -12.24 -1.25
CA THR A 807 14.83 -10.95 -1.05
C THR A 807 13.80 -9.86 -0.78
N MET A 808 13.99 -9.13 0.32
CA MET A 808 13.20 -7.93 0.66
C MET A 808 13.99 -6.63 0.46
N VAL A 809 15.32 -6.70 0.52
CA VAL A 809 16.23 -5.58 0.28
C VAL A 809 17.23 -6.02 -0.81
N GLY A 810 17.13 -5.39 -1.98
CA GLY A 810 18.06 -5.63 -3.09
C GLY A 810 19.45 -5.02 -2.83
N PRO A 811 20.39 -5.17 -3.78
CA PRO A 811 21.68 -4.48 -3.73
C PRO A 811 21.54 -2.97 -3.90
N ILE A 812 22.54 -2.22 -3.43
CA ILE A 812 22.82 -0.88 -3.95
C ILE A 812 23.39 -1.00 -5.36
N ILE A 813 23.04 -0.07 -6.27
CA ILE A 813 23.32 -0.23 -7.70
C ILE A 813 24.82 -0.18 -8.04
N LYS A 814 25.58 0.55 -7.24
CA LYS A 814 27.01 0.82 -7.43
C LYS A 814 27.68 1.08 -6.09
N SER A 815 29.01 1.06 -6.06
CA SER A 815 29.79 1.30 -4.85
C SER A 815 29.37 2.61 -4.16
N ALA A 816 29.25 2.55 -2.83
CA ALA A 816 28.76 3.66 -2.03
C ALA A 816 29.60 4.93 -2.22
N GLU A 817 28.98 5.99 -2.73
CA GLU A 817 29.59 7.31 -2.83
C GLU A 817 29.75 7.96 -1.44
N SER A 818 30.45 9.09 -1.34
CA SER A 818 30.85 9.69 -0.06
C SER A 818 29.73 9.86 0.97
N ASN A 819 28.54 10.29 0.53
CA ASN A 819 27.39 10.46 1.43
C ASN A 819 26.86 9.10 1.92
N LEU A 820 26.68 8.14 1.02
CA LEU A 820 26.22 6.79 1.40
C LEU A 820 27.25 6.08 2.27
N GLN A 821 28.52 6.10 1.89
CA GLN A 821 29.62 5.51 2.65
C GLN A 821 29.66 6.08 4.07
N ARG A 822 29.55 7.41 4.22
CA ARG A 822 29.47 8.05 5.54
C ARG A 822 28.22 7.62 6.30
N ALA A 823 27.06 7.58 5.65
CA ALA A 823 25.82 7.15 6.28
C ALA A 823 25.90 5.71 6.79
N LEU A 824 26.56 4.80 6.04
CA LEU A 824 26.74 3.40 6.39
C LEU A 824 27.78 3.18 7.50
N THR A 825 28.85 3.97 7.55
CA THR A 825 30.03 3.60 8.37
C THR A 825 30.38 4.57 9.50
N GLN A 826 29.72 5.73 9.58
CA GLN A 826 30.08 6.79 10.52
C GLN A 826 28.88 7.31 11.31
N LEU A 827 29.13 7.69 12.56
CA LEU A 827 28.18 8.33 13.46
C LEU A 827 28.68 9.72 13.83
N ASP A 828 27.79 10.71 13.85
CA ASP A 828 28.10 12.03 14.40
C ASP A 828 28.05 12.02 15.95
N GLU A 829 28.52 13.10 16.59
CA GLU A 829 28.50 13.22 18.05
C GLU A 829 27.09 13.03 18.64
N GLY A 830 26.96 12.08 19.57
CA GLY A 830 25.70 11.73 20.22
C GLY A 830 24.82 10.76 19.42
N GLU A 831 25.19 10.42 18.19
CA GLU A 831 24.53 9.35 17.44
C GLU A 831 24.99 7.97 17.91
N GLN A 832 24.11 6.99 17.76
CA GLN A 832 24.37 5.58 18.07
C GLN A 832 23.69 4.69 17.03
N TRP A 833 24.30 3.54 16.75
CA TRP A 833 23.64 2.48 16.01
C TRP A 833 22.60 1.80 16.90
N LEU A 834 21.34 1.88 16.50
CA LEU A 834 20.31 0.96 16.95
C LEU A 834 20.47 -0.39 16.23
N LEU A 835 20.82 -0.32 14.94
CA LEU A 835 21.27 -1.41 14.08
C LEU A 835 22.40 -0.91 13.21
N GLU A 836 23.56 -1.53 13.28
CA GLU A 836 24.71 -1.19 12.45
C GLU A 836 24.62 -1.94 11.12
N PRO A 837 24.75 -1.26 9.97
CA PRO A 837 24.74 -1.92 8.67
C PRO A 837 26.05 -2.67 8.43
N GLU A 838 25.97 -3.80 7.74
CA GLU A 838 27.09 -4.69 7.43
C GLU A 838 27.16 -4.91 5.92
N GLN A 839 28.36 -4.88 5.37
CA GLN A 839 28.63 -5.30 3.99
C GLN A 839 28.57 -6.83 3.90
N LEU A 840 27.79 -7.37 2.95
CA LEU A 840 27.46 -8.80 2.86
C LEU A 840 28.10 -9.50 1.66
N ASP A 841 28.73 -8.76 0.76
CA ASP A 841 29.37 -9.26 -0.46
C ASP A 841 30.76 -8.65 -0.68
N GLU A 842 31.53 -9.19 -1.63
CA GLU A 842 32.89 -8.71 -1.92
C GLU A 842 32.88 -7.41 -2.71
N ALA A 843 31.89 -7.23 -3.60
CA ALA A 843 31.75 -6.02 -4.43
C ALA A 843 31.26 -4.79 -3.63
N GLY A 844 30.75 -5.00 -2.41
CA GLY A 844 30.24 -3.93 -1.56
C GLY A 844 28.89 -3.38 -2.01
N LEU A 845 28.08 -4.20 -2.68
CA LEU A 845 26.76 -3.84 -3.19
C LEU A 845 25.61 -4.41 -2.34
N LEU A 846 25.85 -5.46 -1.55
CA LEU A 846 24.87 -5.99 -0.61
C LEU A 846 25.17 -5.44 0.78
N TRP A 847 24.22 -4.70 1.35
CA TRP A 847 24.32 -4.12 2.70
C TRP A 847 23.11 -4.50 3.55
N SER A 848 23.36 -4.90 4.79
CA SER A 848 22.28 -5.00 5.78
C SER A 848 21.73 -3.61 6.12
N PRO A 849 20.42 -3.47 6.37
CA PRO A 849 19.84 -2.18 6.75
C PRO A 849 20.38 -1.61 8.07
N GLY A 850 20.68 -0.31 8.09
CA GLY A 850 21.16 0.42 9.27
C GLY A 850 20.09 1.34 9.88
N VAL A 851 20.12 1.49 11.21
CA VAL A 851 19.25 2.42 11.96
C VAL A 851 20.07 3.23 12.95
N LYS A 852 20.16 4.54 12.74
CA LYS A 852 20.77 5.51 13.64
C LYS A 852 19.76 6.07 14.63
N THR A 853 20.20 6.34 15.85
CA THR A 853 19.45 7.11 16.85
C THR A 853 20.32 8.20 17.46
N GLY A 854 19.71 9.12 18.21
CA GLY A 854 20.41 10.27 18.79
C GLY A 854 20.59 11.45 17.82
N VAL A 855 20.11 11.31 16.58
CA VAL A 855 20.24 12.31 15.51
C VAL A 855 19.63 13.65 15.93
N LYS A 856 20.44 14.70 15.83
CA LYS A 856 20.05 16.06 16.27
C LYS A 856 19.56 16.92 15.11
N PRO A 857 18.64 17.87 15.36
CA PRO A 857 18.27 18.87 14.37
C PRO A 857 19.50 19.65 13.93
N GLY A 858 19.67 19.81 12.62
CA GLY A 858 20.82 20.50 12.01
C GLY A 858 22.10 19.68 11.90
N SER A 859 22.12 18.42 12.38
CA SER A 859 23.25 17.51 12.17
C SER A 859 23.45 17.14 10.69
N TRP A 860 24.58 16.52 10.36
CA TRP A 860 24.82 16.04 9.00
C TRP A 860 23.75 15.02 8.60
N SER A 861 23.41 14.07 9.48
CA SER A 861 22.42 13.03 9.20
C SER A 861 21.01 13.60 8.95
N HIS A 862 20.68 14.73 9.57
CA HIS A 862 19.42 15.43 9.35
C HIS A 862 19.36 16.14 7.98
N LEU A 863 20.46 16.76 7.55
CA LEU A 863 20.46 17.69 6.42
C LEU A 863 20.95 17.09 5.09
N ASN A 864 21.60 15.92 5.09
CA ASN A 864 22.23 15.35 3.90
C ASN A 864 21.52 14.09 3.42
N GLU A 865 21.27 14.02 2.12
CA GLU A 865 20.71 12.86 1.44
C GLU A 865 21.84 11.89 1.02
N TRP A 866 21.57 10.58 1.16
CA TRP A 866 22.56 9.50 0.98
C TRP A 866 22.08 8.31 0.14
N PHE A 867 20.79 8.25 -0.20
CA PHE A 867 20.26 7.29 -1.19
C PHE A 867 20.63 5.82 -0.97
N GLY A 868 20.38 5.28 0.24
CA GLY A 868 20.68 3.90 0.56
C GLY A 868 20.06 3.44 1.88
N PRO A 869 20.35 2.22 2.35
CA PRO A 869 19.53 1.50 3.32
C PRO A 869 19.86 1.92 4.78
N VAL A 870 19.78 3.22 5.07
CA VAL A 870 20.02 3.79 6.40
C VAL A 870 18.87 4.70 6.81
N LEU A 871 18.27 4.39 7.96
CA LEU A 871 17.25 5.20 8.62
C LEU A 871 17.86 5.98 9.79
N ALA A 872 17.55 7.26 9.91
CA ALA A 872 17.95 8.11 11.04
C ALA A 872 16.75 8.53 11.90
N ILE A 873 16.80 8.26 13.22
CA ILE A 873 15.74 8.60 14.17
C ILE A 873 16.07 9.88 14.93
N MET A 874 15.18 10.86 14.81
CA MET A 874 15.15 12.10 15.58
C MET A 874 14.01 12.03 16.60
N VAL A 875 14.27 12.49 17.84
CA VAL A 875 13.26 12.46 18.91
C VAL A 875 12.73 13.86 19.16
N SER A 876 11.45 14.06 18.89
CA SER A 876 10.77 15.36 18.97
C SER A 876 9.89 15.48 20.21
N PRO A 877 9.78 16.65 20.86
CA PRO A 877 8.90 16.86 22.01
C PRO A 877 7.42 17.01 21.63
N ASP A 878 7.11 17.45 20.41
CA ASP A 878 5.75 17.73 19.94
C ASP A 878 5.64 17.81 18.41
N LEU A 879 4.40 17.90 17.91
CA LEU A 879 4.11 17.94 16.47
C LEU A 879 4.64 19.22 15.78
N GLU A 880 4.54 20.38 16.42
CA GLU A 880 5.00 21.65 15.83
C GLU A 880 6.51 21.62 15.59
N THR A 881 7.27 21.17 16.58
CA THR A 881 8.71 20.94 16.46
C THR A 881 9.03 19.92 15.37
N SER A 882 8.22 18.85 15.27
CA SER A 882 8.40 17.82 14.25
C SER A 882 8.23 18.37 12.83
N VAL A 883 7.21 19.19 12.60
CA VAL A 883 6.97 19.86 11.31
C VAL A 883 8.11 20.83 10.99
N ASN A 884 8.59 21.59 11.98
CA ASN A 884 9.71 22.51 11.79
C ASN A 884 10.99 21.78 11.38
N TRP A 885 11.31 20.64 12.00
CA TRP A 885 12.47 19.85 11.62
C TRP A 885 12.31 19.19 10.25
N GLN A 886 11.13 18.64 9.94
CA GLN A 886 10.83 18.11 8.61
C GLN A 886 11.01 19.17 7.51
N ASN A 887 10.59 20.41 7.75
CA ASN A 887 10.72 21.53 6.83
C ASN A 887 12.11 22.19 6.83
N ALA A 888 13.03 21.79 7.71
CA ALA A 888 14.35 22.41 7.81
C ALA A 888 15.37 21.86 6.79
N THR A 889 15.04 20.77 6.08
CA THR A 889 15.87 20.25 4.99
C THR A 889 15.76 21.15 3.76
N ASP A 890 16.78 21.19 2.89
CA ASP A 890 16.74 21.98 1.65
C ASP A 890 15.78 21.39 0.58
N TYR A 891 15.19 20.24 0.86
CA TYR A 891 14.34 19.47 -0.03
C TYR A 891 12.86 19.57 0.36
N GLY A 892 11.98 19.10 -0.52
CA GLY A 892 10.53 19.12 -0.31
C GLY A 892 9.80 18.15 -1.24
N LEU A 893 10.25 16.90 -1.31
CA LEU A 893 9.69 15.89 -2.22
C LEU A 893 8.52 15.13 -1.58
N THR A 894 8.81 14.16 -0.71
CA THR A 894 7.78 13.42 0.05
C THR A 894 7.83 13.72 1.54
N ALA A 895 6.68 13.63 2.20
CA ALA A 895 6.58 13.75 3.64
C ALA A 895 5.44 12.86 4.15
N GLY A 896 5.63 12.23 5.31
CA GLY A 896 4.61 11.38 5.93
C GLY A 896 4.27 11.77 7.36
N ILE A 897 3.04 11.46 7.78
CA ILE A 897 2.61 11.48 9.18
C ILE A 897 1.85 10.21 9.54
N GLN A 898 2.15 9.67 10.71
CA GLN A 898 1.39 8.61 11.37
C GLN A 898 0.70 9.22 12.59
N SER A 899 -0.62 9.41 12.51
CA SER A 899 -1.47 9.90 13.60
C SER A 899 -2.93 9.50 13.39
N LEU A 900 -3.55 8.99 14.45
CA LEU A 900 -5.00 8.74 14.49
C LEU A 900 -5.81 9.97 14.91
N ASP A 901 -5.19 11.14 15.14
CA ASP A 901 -5.89 12.40 15.41
C ASP A 901 -6.03 13.24 14.13
N PRO A 902 -7.23 13.34 13.53
CA PRO A 902 -7.50 14.22 12.40
C PRO A 902 -6.99 15.65 12.54
N LYS A 903 -6.97 16.22 13.75
CA LYS A 903 -6.50 17.60 13.94
C LYS A 903 -4.99 17.73 13.82
N GLU A 904 -4.26 16.70 14.24
CA GLU A 904 -2.81 16.64 14.02
C GLU A 904 -2.52 16.50 12.53
N CYS A 905 -3.26 15.62 11.84
CA CYS A 905 -3.15 15.46 10.40
C CYS A 905 -3.49 16.76 9.65
N GLU A 906 -4.58 17.45 10.00
CA GLU A 906 -4.96 18.74 9.41
C GLU A 906 -3.87 19.81 9.62
N TYR A 907 -3.38 19.94 10.86
CA TYR A 907 -2.27 20.87 11.15
C TYR A 907 -1.03 20.52 10.32
N TRP A 908 -0.66 19.24 10.26
CA TRP A 908 0.48 18.79 9.50
C TRP A 908 0.31 19.05 7.99
N ILE A 909 -0.82 18.68 7.39
CA ILE A 909 -1.16 18.90 5.96
C ILE A 909 -1.03 20.38 5.59
N GLU A 910 -1.42 21.30 6.48
CA GLU A 910 -1.38 22.73 6.18
C GLU A 910 0.01 23.37 6.34
N ASN A 911 0.89 22.78 7.18
CA ASN A 911 2.16 23.40 7.56
C ASN A 911 3.40 22.71 6.99
N VAL A 912 3.33 21.44 6.58
CA VAL A 912 4.44 20.73 5.95
C VAL A 912 4.72 21.26 4.55
N GLU A 913 6.01 21.34 4.18
CA GLU A 913 6.48 21.88 2.91
C GLU A 913 7.08 20.80 2.00
N ALA A 914 6.21 19.97 1.43
CA ALA A 914 6.59 18.96 0.44
C ALA A 914 5.53 18.81 -0.66
N GLY A 915 5.95 18.34 -1.83
CA GLY A 915 5.07 18.15 -2.98
C GLY A 915 4.13 16.95 -2.86
N ASN A 916 4.52 15.87 -2.18
CA ASN A 916 3.72 14.66 -1.99
C ASN A 916 3.58 14.34 -0.49
N LEU A 917 2.36 14.37 0.01
CA LEU A 917 2.02 14.18 1.42
C LEU A 917 1.28 12.86 1.64
N TYR A 918 1.64 12.13 2.68
CA TYR A 918 1.06 10.82 3.00
C TYR A 918 0.62 10.75 4.46
N VAL A 919 -0.63 10.35 4.70
CA VAL A 919 -1.22 10.26 6.04
C VAL A 919 -1.62 8.81 6.33
N ASN A 920 -1.00 8.23 7.37
CA ASN A 920 -1.21 6.86 7.85
C ASN A 920 -0.94 5.76 6.82
N ARG A 921 0.09 5.98 5.99
CA ARG A 921 0.64 5.03 5.03
C ARG A 921 2.13 5.32 4.80
N GLY A 922 2.81 4.45 4.05
CA GLY A 922 4.17 4.71 3.56
C GLY A 922 4.25 5.93 2.62
N VAL A 923 5.46 6.48 2.46
CA VAL A 923 5.71 7.71 1.66
C VAL A 923 6.27 7.45 0.26
N THR A 924 6.24 6.19 -0.19
CA THR A 924 6.77 5.75 -1.48
C THR A 924 5.66 5.06 -2.30
N GLY A 925 5.92 4.77 -3.58
CA GLY A 925 4.95 4.12 -4.47
C GLY A 925 3.81 5.04 -4.87
N ALA A 926 4.15 6.25 -5.31
CA ALA A 926 3.18 7.15 -5.94
C ALA A 926 2.61 6.50 -7.21
N ILE A 927 1.31 6.63 -7.42
CA ILE A 927 0.59 6.07 -8.57
C ILE A 927 0.12 7.24 -9.44
N VAL A 928 0.37 7.16 -10.75
CA VAL A 928 -0.03 8.15 -11.75
C VAL A 928 -1.50 8.54 -11.59
N ASN A 929 -1.81 9.84 -11.69
CA ASN A 929 -3.12 10.45 -11.48
C ASN A 929 -3.75 10.27 -10.08
N ARG A 930 -3.32 9.30 -9.25
CA ARG A 930 -3.72 9.25 -7.83
C ARG A 930 -2.87 10.24 -7.05
N GLN A 931 -1.55 10.08 -7.08
CA GLN A 931 -0.60 10.98 -6.43
C GLN A 931 0.45 11.47 -7.43
N PRO A 932 0.08 12.37 -8.38
CA PRO A 932 1.06 13.00 -9.27
C PRO A 932 2.35 13.38 -8.53
N PHE A 933 3.49 13.01 -9.09
CA PHE A 933 4.74 12.98 -8.36
C PHE A 933 5.62 14.16 -8.74
N GLY A 934 6.14 14.85 -7.73
CA GLY A 934 7.12 15.92 -7.92
C GLY A 934 7.29 16.79 -6.69
N GLY A 935 8.48 17.37 -6.55
CA GLY A 935 8.90 18.06 -5.32
C GLY A 935 8.89 19.58 -5.38
N TRP A 936 9.17 20.19 -4.23
CA TRP A 936 9.44 21.61 -4.08
C TRP A 936 10.91 21.84 -3.71
N ARG A 937 11.34 23.12 -3.69
CA ARG A 937 12.70 23.51 -3.26
C ARG A 937 13.76 22.79 -4.10
N ARG A 938 14.82 22.23 -3.51
CA ARG A 938 15.87 21.50 -4.24
C ARG A 938 15.44 20.14 -4.78
N SER A 939 14.18 19.74 -4.62
CA SER A 939 13.65 18.52 -5.23
C SER A 939 13.10 18.75 -6.65
N SER A 940 13.07 19.99 -7.13
CA SER A 940 12.69 20.31 -8.51
C SER A 940 13.51 21.50 -9.05
N VAL A 941 13.90 21.45 -10.32
CA VAL A 941 14.50 22.58 -11.05
C VAL A 941 13.72 22.78 -12.35
N GLY A 942 13.36 24.03 -12.64
CA GLY A 942 12.52 24.39 -13.79
C GLY A 942 11.03 24.39 -13.45
N ALA A 943 10.20 23.87 -14.35
CA ALA A 943 8.76 23.82 -14.17
C ALA A 943 8.39 22.81 -13.07
N THR A 944 7.55 23.21 -12.10
CA THR A 944 7.13 22.37 -10.96
C THR A 944 5.89 21.53 -11.25
N ALA A 945 5.58 21.27 -12.53
CA ALA A 945 4.46 20.43 -12.91
C ALA A 945 4.79 18.98 -12.57
N LYS A 946 3.87 18.27 -11.91
CA LYS A 946 4.14 16.91 -11.44
C LYS A 946 4.04 15.88 -12.57
N ALA A 947 4.99 14.95 -12.60
CA ALA A 947 4.88 13.78 -13.45
C ALA A 947 3.60 12.98 -13.09
N GLY A 948 2.89 12.53 -14.11
CA GLY A 948 1.64 11.80 -13.97
C GLY A 948 0.47 12.69 -13.56
N GLY A 949 0.64 14.01 -13.65
CA GLY A 949 -0.39 15.03 -13.41
C GLY A 949 -0.75 15.80 -14.68
N ALA A 950 -1.89 16.50 -14.62
CA ALA A 950 -2.55 17.09 -15.79
C ALA A 950 -1.71 18.14 -16.54
N ASN A 951 -0.78 18.81 -15.86
CA ASN A 951 -0.02 19.92 -16.44
C ASN A 951 1.29 19.48 -17.12
N TYR A 952 1.75 18.24 -16.91
CA TYR A 952 3.09 17.82 -17.32
C TYR A 952 3.30 17.90 -18.84
N VAL A 953 2.39 17.34 -19.64
CA VAL A 953 2.44 17.37 -21.12
C VAL A 953 2.43 18.81 -21.65
N ALA A 954 1.65 19.70 -21.02
CA ALA A 954 1.54 21.10 -21.43
C ALA A 954 2.86 21.87 -21.30
N THR A 955 3.78 21.43 -20.42
CA THR A 955 5.09 22.06 -20.26
C THR A 955 6.03 21.82 -21.44
N LEU A 956 5.75 20.80 -22.26
CA LEU A 956 6.53 20.38 -23.43
C LEU A 956 5.94 20.92 -24.74
N ARG A 957 5.23 22.06 -24.67
CA ARG A 957 4.65 22.80 -25.80
C ARG A 957 5.00 24.28 -25.70
N ASN A 958 5.16 24.90 -26.86
CA ASN A 958 5.21 26.34 -27.04
C ASN A 958 3.80 26.86 -27.32
N TRP A 959 3.18 27.49 -26.32
CA TRP A 959 1.85 28.08 -26.46
C TRP A 959 1.91 29.50 -27.01
N ASN A 960 0.88 29.90 -27.75
CA ASN A 960 0.79 31.25 -28.31
C ASN A 960 0.83 32.32 -27.22
N GLN A 961 1.67 33.34 -27.42
CA GLN A 961 1.75 34.48 -26.51
C GLN A 961 0.40 35.20 -26.41
N MET A 962 0.09 35.69 -25.19
CA MET A 962 -1.11 36.44 -24.90
C MET A 962 -1.17 37.73 -25.74
N LYS A 963 -2.34 37.95 -26.37
CA LYS A 963 -2.65 39.20 -27.08
C LYS A 963 -3.71 40.06 -26.39
N HIS A 964 -4.57 39.44 -25.59
CA HIS A 964 -5.70 40.09 -24.93
C HIS A 964 -5.87 39.52 -23.52
N PHE A 965 -5.84 40.39 -22.51
CA PHE A 965 -5.91 39.99 -21.11
C PHE A 965 -7.31 39.53 -20.69
N LEU A 966 -8.38 40.20 -21.12
CA LEU A 966 -9.73 39.90 -20.63
C LEU A 966 -10.20 38.46 -20.93
N PRO A 967 -10.10 37.92 -22.16
CA PRO A 967 -10.48 36.53 -22.42
C PRO A 967 -9.60 35.53 -21.67
N MET A 968 -8.31 35.84 -21.51
CA MET A 968 -7.37 35.01 -20.76
C MET A 968 -7.76 34.97 -19.28
N LYS A 969 -8.07 36.13 -18.67
CA LYS A 969 -8.58 36.26 -17.30
C LYS A 969 -9.87 35.46 -17.09
N GLU A 970 -10.80 35.48 -18.04
CA GLU A 970 -12.04 34.70 -17.94
C GLU A 970 -11.77 33.20 -17.89
N ALA A 971 -10.91 32.70 -18.79
CA ALA A 971 -10.49 31.29 -18.79
C ALA A 971 -9.74 30.91 -17.51
N ALA A 972 -8.81 31.75 -17.04
CA ALA A 972 -8.07 31.54 -15.80
C ALA A 972 -9.00 31.52 -14.57
N ASN A 973 -9.97 32.44 -14.48
CA ASN A 973 -10.96 32.45 -13.39
C ASN A 973 -11.85 31.22 -13.40
N LYS A 974 -12.22 30.72 -14.59
CA LYS A 974 -12.98 29.47 -14.71
C LYS A 974 -12.17 28.30 -14.15
N TRP A 975 -10.90 28.21 -14.54
CA TRP A 975 -9.99 27.18 -14.05
C TRP A 975 -9.73 27.30 -12.54
N LEU A 976 -9.54 28.50 -12.00
CA LEU A 976 -9.36 28.72 -10.57
C LEU A 976 -10.54 28.18 -9.77
N LYS A 977 -11.78 28.48 -10.20
CA LYS A 977 -12.98 28.00 -9.53
C LYS A 977 -13.18 26.49 -9.65
N SER A 978 -12.88 25.90 -10.80
CA SER A 978 -13.09 24.45 -11.02
C SER A 978 -11.96 23.58 -10.49
N THR A 979 -10.76 24.13 -10.37
CA THR A 979 -9.51 23.37 -10.19
C THR A 979 -8.61 23.98 -9.13
N GLY A 980 -8.22 25.25 -9.27
CA GLY A 980 -7.27 25.89 -8.36
C GLY A 980 -7.73 25.92 -6.90
N GLU A 981 -8.94 26.43 -6.65
CA GLU A 981 -9.57 26.56 -5.32
C GLU A 981 -10.03 25.21 -4.73
N MET A 982 -10.03 24.15 -5.54
CA MET A 982 -10.56 22.85 -5.17
C MET A 982 -9.47 21.93 -4.60
N ALA A 983 -9.89 20.98 -3.77
CA ALA A 983 -9.13 19.82 -3.37
C ALA A 983 -9.79 18.60 -4.03
N ILE A 984 -9.22 18.14 -5.15
CA ILE A 984 -9.90 17.19 -6.04
C ILE A 984 -9.34 15.79 -5.85
N ASP A 985 -10.22 14.81 -5.62
CA ASP A 985 -9.86 13.39 -5.66
C ASP A 985 -10.28 12.77 -6.99
N HIS A 986 -9.29 12.44 -7.81
CA HIS A 986 -9.50 11.80 -9.12
C HIS A 986 -9.45 10.27 -9.05
N SER A 987 -9.07 9.69 -7.91
CA SER A 987 -8.84 8.24 -7.79
C SER A 987 -10.12 7.43 -7.66
N GLY A 988 -11.18 8.04 -7.08
CA GLY A 988 -12.46 7.37 -6.86
C GLY A 988 -12.43 6.24 -5.84
N LEU A 989 -11.34 6.08 -5.09
CA LEU A 989 -11.18 4.98 -4.14
C LEU A 989 -11.93 5.26 -2.82
N SER A 990 -12.53 4.22 -2.25
CA SER A 990 -13.24 4.31 -0.96
C SER A 990 -12.30 4.18 0.25
N VAL A 991 -11.20 3.46 0.08
CA VAL A 991 -10.24 3.11 1.14
C VAL A 991 -9.07 4.08 1.27
N GLU A 992 -8.89 4.94 0.29
CA GLU A 992 -7.84 5.94 0.26
C GLU A 992 -8.30 7.18 -0.50
N GLN A 993 -8.16 8.34 0.12
CA GLN A 993 -8.47 9.61 -0.53
C GLN A 993 -7.18 10.19 -1.12
N ASN A 994 -7.22 10.55 -2.40
CA ASN A 994 -6.04 11.00 -3.14
C ASN A 994 -6.27 12.38 -3.76
N ILE A 995 -5.95 13.39 -2.97
CA ILE A 995 -6.26 14.78 -3.27
C ILE A 995 -5.14 15.41 -4.08
N GLN A 996 -5.50 16.06 -5.18
CA GLN A 996 -4.66 17.00 -5.91
C GLN A 996 -5.13 18.43 -5.58
N ARG A 997 -4.21 19.32 -5.21
CA ARG A 997 -4.49 20.73 -4.89
C ARG A 997 -3.36 21.66 -5.29
N TYR A 998 -3.61 22.96 -5.23
CA TYR A 998 -2.62 24.01 -5.48
C TYR A 998 -2.31 24.82 -4.22
N ARG A 999 -1.05 25.25 -4.07
CA ARG A 999 -0.53 26.04 -2.94
C ARG A 999 0.20 27.28 -3.45
N ARG A 1000 0.34 28.30 -2.62
CA ARG A 1000 1.06 29.53 -2.98
C ARG A 1000 2.57 29.36 -2.85
N PHE A 1001 3.32 29.99 -3.75
CA PHE A 1001 4.75 30.22 -3.55
C PHE A 1001 4.98 31.17 -2.38
N LYS A 1002 5.83 30.79 -1.42
CA LYS A 1002 6.15 31.62 -0.25
C LYS A 1002 7.10 32.78 -0.56
N LYS A 1003 8.05 32.60 -1.51
CA LYS A 1003 9.09 33.59 -1.83
C LYS A 1003 8.75 34.52 -3.02
N GLY A 1004 7.71 34.20 -3.79
CA GLY A 1004 7.27 34.99 -4.94
C GLY A 1004 8.15 34.87 -6.18
N PHE A 1005 7.84 35.69 -7.19
CA PHE A 1005 8.43 35.70 -8.52
C PHE A 1005 9.13 37.04 -8.80
N LEU A 1006 10.31 37.00 -9.43
CA LEU A 1006 10.90 38.14 -10.11
C LEU A 1006 10.53 38.05 -11.59
N VAL A 1007 9.75 39.01 -12.07
CA VAL A 1007 9.29 39.07 -13.45
C VAL A 1007 10.07 40.15 -14.18
N ARG A 1008 10.74 39.76 -15.27
CA ARG A 1008 11.47 40.69 -16.12
C ARG A 1008 10.50 41.36 -17.10
N ILE A 1009 10.58 42.68 -17.18
CA ILE A 1009 9.87 43.50 -18.17
C ILE A 1009 10.86 43.90 -19.26
N GLU A 1010 10.45 43.80 -20.52
CA GLU A 1010 11.25 44.14 -21.69
C GLU A 1010 10.55 45.26 -22.50
N SER A 1011 11.28 45.93 -23.40
CA SER A 1011 10.75 47.07 -24.19
C SER A 1011 9.53 46.72 -25.06
N GLY A 1012 9.29 45.42 -25.31
CA GLY A 1012 8.14 44.89 -26.02
C GLY A 1012 6.99 44.38 -25.13
N THR A 1013 7.06 44.48 -23.80
CA THR A 1013 5.98 44.00 -22.92
C THR A 1013 4.71 44.81 -23.14
N SER A 1014 3.61 44.12 -23.47
CA SER A 1014 2.32 44.72 -23.79
C SER A 1014 1.59 45.23 -22.54
N LYS A 1015 0.64 46.16 -22.75
CA LYS A 1015 -0.25 46.62 -21.67
C LYS A 1015 -1.07 45.44 -21.09
N ASP A 1016 -1.55 44.53 -21.94
CA ASP A 1016 -2.29 43.35 -21.50
C ASP A 1016 -1.46 42.45 -20.57
N GLU A 1017 -0.16 42.26 -20.84
CA GLU A 1017 0.76 41.52 -19.96
C GLU A 1017 0.96 42.23 -18.60
N LEU A 1018 1.08 43.55 -18.61
CA LEU A 1018 1.17 44.32 -17.36
C LEU A 1018 -0.15 44.26 -16.55
N ASP A 1019 -1.30 44.32 -17.23
CA ASP A 1019 -2.61 44.19 -16.62
C ASP A 1019 -2.80 42.80 -15.99
N PHE A 1020 -2.31 41.74 -16.66
CA PHE A 1020 -2.27 40.39 -16.10
C PHE A 1020 -1.40 40.29 -14.84
N LEU A 1021 -0.19 40.82 -14.88
CA LEU A 1021 0.73 40.82 -13.72
C LEU A 1021 0.15 41.62 -12.54
N ASN A 1022 -0.54 42.72 -12.82
CA ASN A 1022 -1.24 43.49 -11.80
C ASN A 1022 -2.41 42.69 -11.21
N TRP A 1023 -3.18 41.99 -12.03
CA TRP A 1023 -4.27 41.11 -11.59
C TRP A 1023 -3.78 39.95 -10.73
N LEU A 1024 -2.70 39.26 -11.12
CA LEU A 1024 -2.06 38.22 -10.30
C LEU A 1024 -1.71 38.74 -8.90
N LYS A 1025 -1.14 39.94 -8.85
CA LYS A 1025 -0.72 40.56 -7.58
C LYS A 1025 -1.88 41.02 -6.72
N MET A 1026 -2.82 41.78 -7.30
CA MET A 1026 -3.88 42.47 -6.55
C MET A 1026 -5.06 41.57 -6.24
N ASP A 1027 -5.48 40.73 -7.19
CA ASP A 1027 -6.69 39.91 -7.06
C ASP A 1027 -6.38 38.50 -6.57
N LEU A 1028 -5.21 37.93 -6.91
CA LEU A 1028 -4.84 36.55 -6.54
C LEU A 1028 -3.77 36.48 -5.46
N GLY A 1029 -3.22 37.62 -5.04
CA GLY A 1029 -2.21 37.71 -3.98
C GLY A 1029 -0.92 36.96 -4.31
N VAL A 1030 -0.59 36.80 -5.59
CA VAL A 1030 0.69 36.24 -6.04
C VAL A 1030 1.78 37.27 -5.80
N LEU A 1031 2.83 36.87 -5.08
CA LEU A 1031 3.95 37.76 -4.78
C LEU A 1031 4.79 37.95 -6.04
N THR A 1032 4.59 39.05 -6.77
CA THR A 1032 5.43 39.42 -7.92
C THR A 1032 6.24 40.68 -7.65
N ARG A 1033 7.48 40.68 -8.13
CA ARG A 1033 8.34 41.87 -8.22
C ARG A 1033 8.70 42.07 -9.69
N LEU A 1034 8.41 43.25 -10.22
CA LEU A 1034 8.77 43.61 -11.59
C LEU A 1034 10.18 44.22 -11.58
N SER A 1035 11.00 43.93 -12.58
CA SER A 1035 12.23 44.68 -12.81
C SER A 1035 11.88 46.13 -13.22
N SER A 1036 12.39 47.14 -12.50
CA SER A 1036 12.25 48.57 -12.85
C SER A 1036 13.48 49.09 -13.60
N ASP A 1037 13.35 50.24 -14.29
CA ASP A 1037 14.48 51.08 -14.75
C ASP A 1037 15.32 51.69 -13.59
N SER A 1038 15.18 51.22 -12.34
CA SER A 1038 15.85 51.79 -11.17
C SER A 1038 16.38 50.74 -10.19
N LEU A 1039 17.66 50.92 -9.86
CA LEU A 1039 18.60 50.07 -9.12
C LEU A 1039 18.09 49.41 -7.82
N ILE A 1040 18.42 48.12 -7.65
CA ILE A 1040 18.35 47.37 -6.39
C ILE A 1040 19.76 46.89 -6.00
N PRO A 1041 20.25 47.14 -4.77
CA PRO A 1041 21.60 46.75 -4.35
C PRO A 1041 21.79 45.23 -4.30
N GLY A 1042 22.91 44.75 -4.87
CA GLY A 1042 23.30 43.33 -4.94
C GLY A 1042 23.18 42.69 -6.33
N LEU A 1043 22.46 43.33 -7.25
CA LEU A 1043 22.31 43.00 -8.68
C LEU A 1043 22.70 44.20 -9.57
N ALA A 1044 23.41 45.18 -9.00
CA ALA A 1044 23.41 46.58 -9.44
C ALA A 1044 24.28 46.92 -10.66
N ASN A 1045 25.06 46.01 -11.21
CA ASN A 1045 26.01 46.34 -12.30
C ASN A 1045 25.73 45.62 -13.61
N LEU A 1046 24.50 45.16 -13.84
CA LEU A 1046 24.16 44.45 -15.07
C LEU A 1046 23.05 45.18 -15.84
N VAL A 1047 23.45 45.94 -16.85
CA VAL A 1047 22.55 46.61 -17.81
C VAL A 1047 22.57 45.77 -19.09
N VAL A 1048 21.38 45.38 -19.56
CA VAL A 1048 21.24 44.50 -20.73
C VAL A 1048 20.01 44.92 -21.54
N GLU A 1049 20.24 45.34 -22.78
CA GLU A 1049 19.29 45.95 -23.71
C GLU A 1049 18.37 44.91 -24.40
N SER A 1050 18.63 43.61 -24.23
CA SER A 1050 17.82 42.54 -24.83
C SER A 1050 17.62 41.30 -23.94
N ALA A 1051 16.63 40.47 -24.31
CA ALA A 1051 16.39 39.15 -23.73
C ALA A 1051 17.65 38.27 -23.73
N ASP A 1052 18.38 38.30 -24.84
CA ASP A 1052 19.58 37.52 -25.11
C ASP A 1052 20.80 38.01 -24.32
N GLU A 1053 20.88 39.31 -24.03
CA GLU A 1053 21.99 39.91 -23.28
C GLU A 1053 21.87 39.66 -21.76
N PHE A 1054 20.64 39.65 -21.21
CA PHE A 1054 20.40 39.11 -19.88
C PHE A 1054 20.66 37.62 -19.80
N ALA A 1055 20.26 36.85 -20.83
CA ALA A 1055 20.60 35.44 -20.91
C ALA A 1055 22.13 35.23 -20.99
N HIS A 1056 22.88 36.17 -21.57
CA HIS A 1056 24.35 36.19 -21.66
C HIS A 1056 25.04 36.50 -20.32
N HIS A 1057 24.51 37.43 -19.53
CA HIS A 1057 25.11 37.80 -18.24
C HIS A 1057 24.56 37.01 -17.05
N ALA A 1058 23.35 36.47 -17.16
CA ALA A 1058 22.87 35.47 -16.23
C ALA A 1058 23.67 34.15 -16.33
N LYS A 1059 24.58 34.02 -17.32
CA LYS A 1059 25.63 32.99 -17.37
C LYS A 1059 26.72 33.19 -16.33
N GLU A 1060 26.94 34.43 -15.85
CA GLU A 1060 27.97 34.75 -14.85
C GLU A 1060 27.53 34.44 -13.41
N PHE A 1061 26.22 34.36 -13.16
CA PHE A 1061 25.65 33.95 -11.89
C PHE A 1061 25.09 32.54 -12.04
N ASP A 1062 25.66 31.56 -11.35
CA ASP A 1062 25.09 30.21 -11.30
C ASP A 1062 23.71 30.26 -10.61
N ARG A 1063 22.65 30.51 -11.40
CA ARG A 1063 21.31 30.90 -10.92
C ARG A 1063 20.68 29.75 -10.14
N VAL A 1064 20.85 28.53 -10.65
CA VAL A 1064 20.31 27.33 -10.03
C VAL A 1064 21.03 27.06 -8.71
N LYS A 1065 22.35 27.32 -8.60
CA LYS A 1065 23.11 27.22 -7.33
C LYS A 1065 22.62 28.19 -6.26
N ASN A 1066 22.04 29.33 -6.67
CA ASN A 1066 21.37 30.27 -5.77
C ASN A 1066 19.88 29.95 -5.54
N GLY A 1067 19.40 28.80 -6.01
CA GLY A 1067 18.01 28.35 -5.85
C GLY A 1067 17.01 29.09 -6.74
N ILE A 1068 17.48 29.68 -7.86
CA ILE A 1068 16.66 30.44 -8.79
C ILE A 1068 16.52 29.63 -10.09
N SER A 1069 15.30 29.23 -10.42
CA SER A 1069 14.94 28.72 -11.76
C SER A 1069 14.39 29.86 -12.61
N CYS A 1070 14.71 29.88 -13.90
CA CYS A 1070 14.20 30.87 -14.85
C CYS A 1070 13.22 30.20 -15.80
N ASP A 1071 11.97 30.65 -15.80
CA ASP A 1071 11.00 30.30 -16.83
C ASP A 1071 11.00 31.39 -17.90
N ARG A 1072 11.40 31.03 -19.13
CA ARG A 1072 11.49 31.95 -20.27
C ARG A 1072 10.28 31.90 -21.19
N ARG A 1073 9.33 31.00 -20.92
CA ARG A 1073 8.16 30.84 -21.78
C ARG A 1073 7.29 32.09 -21.66
N PRO A 1074 6.78 32.63 -22.78
CA PRO A 1074 5.90 33.80 -22.73
C PRO A 1074 4.63 33.52 -21.91
N ILE A 1075 3.98 34.58 -21.46
CA ILE A 1075 2.63 34.48 -20.87
C ILE A 1075 1.69 34.03 -21.99
N THR A 1076 1.03 32.88 -21.82
CA THR A 1076 0.18 32.31 -22.90
C THR A 1076 -1.22 32.91 -22.93
N SER A 1077 -1.84 32.92 -24.11
CA SER A 1077 -3.26 33.27 -24.27
C SER A 1077 -4.22 32.24 -23.62
N ARG A 1078 -3.76 31.03 -23.30
CA ARG A 1078 -4.54 29.98 -22.63
C ARG A 1078 -4.51 30.17 -21.12
N GLY A 1079 -5.51 30.86 -20.58
CA GLY A 1079 -5.58 31.19 -19.16
C GLY A 1079 -5.60 29.97 -18.22
N ASP A 1080 -6.18 28.85 -18.67
CA ASP A 1080 -6.19 27.56 -17.95
C ASP A 1080 -4.82 26.88 -17.87
N ILE A 1081 -3.93 27.14 -18.83
CA ILE A 1081 -2.54 26.67 -18.81
C ILE A 1081 -1.65 27.65 -18.04
N GLU A 1082 -1.77 28.95 -18.34
CA GLU A 1082 -0.94 29.99 -17.75
C GLU A 1082 -1.07 30.03 -16.23
N ILE A 1083 -2.31 30.01 -15.73
CA ILE A 1083 -2.56 30.29 -14.31
C ILE A 1083 -1.95 29.26 -13.36
N SER A 1084 -1.87 28.00 -13.79
CA SER A 1084 -1.29 26.91 -12.99
C SER A 1084 0.18 27.14 -12.66
N ARG A 1085 0.93 27.82 -13.55
CA ARG A 1085 2.38 28.11 -13.42
C ARG A 1085 2.71 28.99 -12.20
N TRP A 1086 1.72 29.73 -11.70
CA TRP A 1086 1.88 30.68 -10.61
C TRP A 1086 1.60 30.06 -9.22
N PHE A 1087 1.30 28.76 -9.18
CA PHE A 1087 1.03 28.00 -7.95
C PHE A 1087 1.84 26.69 -7.91
N LEU A 1088 1.99 26.13 -6.71
CA LEU A 1088 2.66 24.86 -6.45
C LEU A 1088 1.63 23.74 -6.44
N GLU A 1089 1.80 22.73 -7.28
CA GLU A 1089 1.00 21.51 -7.19
C GLU A 1089 1.36 20.72 -5.93
N GLN A 1090 0.37 20.09 -5.31
CA GLN A 1090 0.54 19.22 -4.17
C GLN A 1090 -0.41 18.02 -4.25
N SER A 1091 0.13 16.83 -3.95
CA SER A 1091 -0.67 15.62 -3.79
C SER A 1091 -0.74 15.25 -2.31
N VAL A 1092 -1.93 14.90 -1.84
CA VAL A 1092 -2.19 14.50 -0.44
C VAL A 1092 -2.95 13.19 -0.44
N SER A 1093 -2.30 12.13 0.01
CA SER A 1093 -2.88 10.78 0.10
C SER A 1093 -3.20 10.43 1.54
N ILE A 1094 -4.44 10.02 1.80
CA ILE A 1094 -4.98 9.79 3.14
C ILE A 1094 -5.66 8.43 3.18
N THR A 1095 -5.16 7.53 4.03
CA THR A 1095 -5.87 6.27 4.30
C THR A 1095 -7.22 6.55 4.96
N GLN A 1096 -8.31 6.08 4.33
CA GLN A 1096 -9.69 6.33 4.76
C GLN A 1096 -10.30 5.19 5.58
N HIS A 1097 -9.51 4.16 5.88
CA HIS A 1097 -9.97 2.98 6.61
C HIS A 1097 -9.17 2.71 7.88
N ARG A 1098 -9.80 2.02 8.84
CA ARG A 1098 -9.12 1.38 9.97
C ARG A 1098 -9.38 -0.12 9.91
N TYR A 1099 -8.34 -0.91 9.61
CA TYR A 1099 -8.45 -2.35 9.36
C TYR A 1099 -9.48 -2.72 8.26
N GLY A 1100 -9.47 -1.97 7.14
CA GLY A 1100 -10.38 -2.14 6.01
C GLY A 1100 -11.73 -1.46 6.18
N ASN A 1101 -12.11 -1.07 7.40
CA ASN A 1101 -13.38 -0.40 7.64
C ASN A 1101 -13.29 1.11 7.35
N THR A 1102 -13.95 1.56 6.28
CA THR A 1102 -14.00 2.96 5.83
C THR A 1102 -14.89 3.86 6.71
N ASN A 1103 -15.61 3.30 7.68
CA ASN A 1103 -16.38 4.08 8.68
C ASN A 1103 -15.57 4.43 9.92
N ALA A 1104 -14.31 4.00 9.98
CA ALA A 1104 -13.41 4.21 11.12
C ALA A 1104 -12.06 4.78 10.64
N GLY A 1105 -11.28 5.32 11.58
CA GLY A 1105 -10.02 5.97 11.30
C GLY A 1105 -10.15 7.50 11.10
N PRO A 1106 -9.01 8.20 11.00
CA PRO A 1106 -8.99 9.64 10.87
C PRO A 1106 -9.42 10.10 9.47
N LYS A 1107 -10.28 11.13 9.43
CA LYS A 1107 -10.73 11.78 8.18
C LYS A 1107 -10.40 13.28 8.23
N PRO A 1108 -9.12 13.65 8.12
CA PRO A 1108 -8.71 15.06 8.17
C PRO A 1108 -9.28 15.83 6.99
N VAL A 1109 -9.60 17.10 7.22
CA VAL A 1109 -9.98 18.02 6.14
C VAL A 1109 -8.72 18.49 5.41
N CYS A 1110 -8.78 18.49 4.08
CA CYS A 1110 -7.75 19.06 3.21
C CYS A 1110 -8.43 20.06 2.28
N GLU A 1111 -8.01 21.33 2.36
CA GLU A 1111 -8.59 22.42 1.57
C GLU A 1111 -7.71 22.73 0.36
N GLY A 1112 -8.33 23.26 -0.70
CA GLY A 1112 -7.65 23.72 -1.90
C GLY A 1112 -6.94 25.06 -1.72
N LEU A 1113 -6.65 25.75 -2.83
CA LEU A 1113 -6.06 27.08 -2.78
C LEU A 1113 -7.07 28.10 -2.21
N LYS A 1114 -6.66 28.83 -1.18
CA LYS A 1114 -7.41 30.01 -0.70
C LYS A 1114 -6.91 31.24 -1.46
N LEU A 1115 -7.80 31.91 -2.20
CA LEU A 1115 -7.52 33.16 -2.92
C LEU A 1115 -7.74 34.40 -2.04
#